data_AF-A0A352YSF8-F1
#
_entry.id   AF-A0A352YSF8-F1
#
_cell.length_a   1.000
_cell.length_b   1.000
_cell.length_c   1.000
_cell.angle_alpha   90.00
_cell.angle_beta   90.00
_cell.angle_gamma   90.00
#
_symmetry.space_group_name_H-M   'P 1'
#
loop_
_entity.id
_entity.type
_entity.pdbx_description
1 polymer ?
#
loop_
_entity_poly.entity_id
_entity_poly.type
_entity_poly.pdbx_seq_one_letter_code
_entity_poly.pdbx_strand_id
1 'polypeptide(L)'
;MKKTIKCQFILLIAFLFIKYLSLAGSNLYIKNNIPAEEKTGTSLSDDIPSNTVGKNTIFILTTNEGADCGCTTVGNFVNPDKGFPQTVKADYTSPKGKYKLSIGGSGPYTLYVKLVSNNITVYQTTVPGGQWGFSPDDDRFLTTYLSSGIQMSRLVDLSTAPATQVWSSQVLTGSSRLQFSPNGDYLMYNAITAPSHTMINIIDTRSGRIVYQNEFTFQPIPDDPGETHGMVTWGFSPDLSSRTFVYAYVSGQSNVNFIMVNLETRLIVKSTTITSGSAYWQFSPCGDVLGIVQQSSPTQILAQLYKTVSIQTILAEQSHTFISPVVLSTTGSSHIITIGGTQYTLADNTAATPCSNEFVSVTVPDTLTGGFKGTGTVRLNNPATGSAVVVSLSSNHPELASVPSSVTIPIGIKTNTFTIQSNVVQSDSPVVITATGNSVTRKDTMILRALKIKSLQLPDTVAGGSTVYGDVTLNDIAPSAGIPVTLECDKPSVAPVQTGFTITSGNKTKNFGIKTNPVIDFTRVTITARTSNSEKSKVMIIRPPFLDSIRISPSTIKGGNPVTLFIWFNGYAPLGDSLIILSSSNPDIASLAGTAIIRVNEKSTSIPITTKGVASEVSVAFNASYRGKTLTKSLVIRPADLSSVLRNPCAVCGMTGGGSTDITINLDGEAPPGGAVISLSSNNTSLIIPPPTATVPAGLRSIIAPLNTSSVPANTTVRITAQYRSSMIPVDIVLGAAGKYSVTDLGIPTGFIFTNGIAINDSNAVLVHVYGGTSPEKTSFLWRNGVKTYFPLPPYYLGGYIMAGDINDNSHVTGVYGTASLNEKAILWIDGVTSLLPISAYRSSGWKINGSDWIIGEMDGQEDGQDFLFKNGNMSSLLNSIPGATRIRLQDINNKGQVILTANIDAGAFFWDNGIVSEIKSTVSGYYTESLHALNDSGLVVGNLRRNNPLTINAFIWRDSIIKILPLPTGYRDIYARHINNKKDIVGYLMKQTAGGGFSYHGMLYHDGSVYNLNELIPDPARCTFNDAAGINNHGLIIGTGMINGETRAMLLVPPDDLPTGIRPEKTKANVHLLGQNFPNPFKSSTTIPYFLPEAVHVRLTIIDMMGREVRILTDEMQPAGDRYAEFRAENLPGGIYFYCLKAGISTEVKRLLLLK
;
A
#
# COMPACT_ATOMS: atom_id res chain seq x y z
N MET A 1 17.23 41.56 31.78
CA MET A 1 18.31 40.95 32.60
C MET A 1 18.10 39.43 32.55
N LYS A 2 19.07 38.55 32.28
CA LYS A 2 20.46 38.65 31.78
C LYS A 2 20.66 37.61 30.65
N LYS A 3 21.66 37.88 29.80
CA LYS A 3 22.36 37.10 28.75
C LYS A 3 22.30 35.54 28.90
N THR A 4 22.44 34.71 27.84
CA THR A 4 23.52 34.80 26.83
C THR A 4 23.22 34.08 25.48
N ILE A 5 23.16 34.88 24.41
CA ILE A 5 23.61 34.63 23.01
C ILE A 5 23.12 33.36 22.26
N LYS A 6 22.18 33.59 21.32
CA LYS A 6 22.32 33.13 19.93
C LYS A 6 22.15 34.34 19.01
N CYS A 7 23.14 34.61 18.16
CA CYS A 7 23.13 35.74 17.24
C CYS A 7 23.85 35.36 15.94
N GLN A 8 23.24 35.70 14.80
CA GLN A 8 23.84 35.71 13.44
C GLN A 8 24.30 34.37 12.82
N PHE A 9 24.65 34.47 11.53
CA PHE A 9 25.04 33.41 10.58
C PHE A 9 23.96 32.40 10.17
N ILE A 10 23.03 32.86 9.32
CA ILE A 10 22.72 32.35 7.96
C ILE A 10 21.94 33.47 7.22
N LEU A 11 22.66 34.53 6.83
CA LEU A 11 22.27 35.45 5.73
C LEU A 11 23.42 36.42 5.35
N LEU A 12 24.68 35.96 5.38
CA LEU A 12 25.84 36.79 5.01
C LEU A 12 27.07 36.01 4.49
N ILE A 13 26.86 34.89 3.78
CA ILE A 13 27.95 34.19 3.04
C ILE A 13 27.41 33.71 1.68
N ALA A 14 27.08 34.67 0.82
CA ALA A 14 26.70 34.42 -0.58
C ALA A 14 26.99 35.61 -1.53
N PHE A 15 27.23 36.81 -0.99
CA PHE A 15 27.49 38.03 -1.76
C PHE A 15 28.54 38.92 -1.06
N LEU A 16 29.81 38.51 -1.14
CA LEU A 16 31.04 39.34 -1.13
C LEU A 16 32.26 38.41 -1.01
N PHE A 17 33.35 38.74 -1.73
CA PHE A 17 34.54 37.90 -2.00
C PHE A 17 34.23 36.65 -2.86
N ILE A 18 34.76 36.47 -4.09
CA ILE A 18 35.83 37.20 -4.80
C ILE A 18 35.44 37.44 -6.27
N LYS A 19 35.51 38.73 -6.66
CA LYS A 19 35.83 39.15 -8.02
C LYS A 19 36.83 40.30 -7.92
N TYR A 20 38.12 40.00 -7.71
CA TYR A 20 39.26 40.86 -8.08
C TYR A 20 40.60 40.16 -7.78
N LEU A 21 41.55 40.25 -8.73
CA LEU A 21 42.92 39.71 -8.72
C LEU A 21 43.03 38.16 -8.66
N SER A 22 43.74 37.43 -9.53
CA SER A 22 44.67 37.78 -10.62
C SER A 22 45.82 38.74 -10.25
N LEU A 23 46.90 38.21 -9.69
CA LEU A 23 48.28 38.38 -10.19
C LEU A 23 49.33 37.75 -9.26
N ALA A 24 50.27 37.01 -9.86
CA ALA A 24 51.62 36.69 -9.42
C ALA A 24 51.89 36.00 -8.06
N GLY A 25 52.76 34.97 -8.08
CA GLY A 25 53.73 34.75 -6.99
C GLY A 25 53.70 33.39 -6.28
N SER A 26 54.36 32.40 -6.90
CA SER A 26 55.36 31.51 -6.27
C SER A 26 55.07 30.81 -4.91
N ASN A 27 55.09 29.48 -4.96
CA ASN A 27 55.62 28.55 -3.94
C ASN A 27 55.32 28.78 -2.45
N LEU A 28 54.48 27.91 -1.86
CA LEU A 28 54.89 27.19 -0.65
C LEU A 28 54.20 25.82 -0.50
N TYR A 29 54.97 24.82 -0.07
CA TYR A 29 54.47 23.54 0.46
C TYR A 29 53.64 23.76 1.74
N ILE A 30 52.79 22.79 2.13
CA ILE A 30 52.88 22.10 3.45
C ILE A 30 51.82 20.97 3.62
N LYS A 31 52.35 19.80 4.01
CA LYS A 31 51.83 18.71 4.87
C LYS A 31 50.31 18.53 5.05
N ASN A 32 49.84 17.31 4.76
CA ASN A 32 48.83 16.64 5.59
C ASN A 32 49.53 15.91 6.73
N ASN A 33 49.36 16.37 7.97
CA ASN A 33 49.73 15.63 9.18
C ASN A 33 48.60 14.66 9.55
N ILE A 34 48.93 13.38 9.70
CA ILE A 34 48.11 12.40 10.42
C ILE A 34 48.56 12.46 11.90
N PRO A 35 47.65 12.55 12.90
CA PRO A 35 48.03 12.42 14.31
C PRO A 35 48.45 10.99 14.65
N ALA A 36 49.47 10.85 15.49
CA ALA A 36 50.03 9.56 15.91
C ALA A 36 49.91 9.37 17.43
N GLU A 37 49.68 8.13 17.86
CA GLU A 37 49.92 7.55 19.19
C GLU A 37 49.65 6.04 19.07
N GLU A 38 50.38 5.09 19.67
CA GLU A 38 51.58 5.20 20.53
C GLU A 38 52.48 3.94 20.38
N LYS A 39 53.71 3.96 20.94
CA LYS A 39 54.77 2.96 20.74
C LYS A 39 54.86 1.92 21.86
N THR A 40 55.28 0.70 21.51
CA THR A 40 56.34 -0.12 22.18
C THR A 40 56.66 -1.32 21.28
N GLY A 41 57.89 -1.77 21.02
CA GLY A 41 59.24 -1.26 21.28
C GLY A 41 60.31 -2.30 20.87
N THR A 42 61.51 -1.85 20.45
CA THR A 42 62.76 -2.65 20.23
C THR A 42 62.75 -3.76 19.16
N SER A 43 63.80 -3.99 18.34
CA SER A 43 65.16 -3.42 18.24
C SER A 43 65.86 -3.75 16.91
N LEU A 44 66.69 -2.82 16.39
CA LEU A 44 67.89 -3.01 15.51
C LEU A 44 67.70 -3.76 14.17
N SER A 45 68.29 -3.41 13.02
CA SER A 45 69.07 -2.26 12.49
C SER A 45 69.17 -2.47 10.95
N ASP A 46 69.72 -1.66 10.04
CA ASP A 46 70.55 -0.44 10.04
C ASP A 46 70.07 0.52 8.89
N ASP A 47 70.70 1.69 8.74
CA ASP A 47 70.37 2.73 7.76
C ASP A 47 70.98 2.54 6.35
N ILE A 48 70.23 2.85 5.28
CA ILE A 48 70.67 3.74 4.18
C ILE A 48 69.47 4.58 3.70
N PRO A 49 69.57 5.93 3.65
CA PRO A 49 68.44 6.80 3.31
C PRO A 49 68.27 7.06 1.80
N SER A 50 67.04 7.39 1.41
CA SER A 50 66.72 7.93 0.09
C SER A 50 67.23 9.36 -0.10
N ASN A 51 67.87 9.68 -1.24
CA ASN A 51 67.50 10.85 -2.04
C ASN A 51 68.21 10.94 -3.40
N THR A 52 67.62 11.75 -4.27
CA THR A 52 68.17 12.35 -5.51
C THR A 52 67.93 11.59 -6.81
N VAL A 53 66.97 12.15 -7.58
CA VAL A 53 66.94 12.34 -9.04
C VAL A 53 67.55 11.25 -9.95
N GLY A 54 66.68 10.70 -10.80
CA GLY A 54 67.02 10.47 -12.21
C GLY A 54 68.05 9.38 -12.50
N LYS A 55 67.60 8.12 -12.48
CA LYS A 55 68.16 7.11 -13.39
C LYS A 55 67.04 6.40 -14.14
N ASN A 56 67.10 6.50 -15.47
CA ASN A 56 66.58 5.46 -16.33
C ASN A 56 67.14 4.13 -15.81
N THR A 57 66.27 3.18 -15.47
CA THR A 57 66.70 1.77 -15.47
C THR A 57 66.83 1.39 -16.93
N ILE A 58 67.99 1.70 -17.52
CA ILE A 58 68.37 1.21 -18.83
C ILE A 58 68.48 -0.30 -18.67
N PHE A 59 67.43 -1.03 -19.05
CA PHE A 59 67.61 -2.38 -19.52
C PHE A 59 68.51 -2.27 -20.75
N ILE A 60 69.79 -2.62 -20.58
CA ILE A 60 70.68 -2.87 -21.71
C ILE A 60 70.20 -4.18 -22.33
N LEU A 61 69.18 -4.07 -23.18
CA LEU A 61 68.78 -5.13 -24.08
C LEU A 61 69.84 -5.22 -25.17
N THR A 62 70.88 -6.02 -24.92
CA THR A 62 71.74 -6.57 -25.96
C THR A 62 70.95 -7.62 -26.74
N THR A 63 70.01 -7.17 -27.56
CA THR A 63 69.28 -8.01 -28.51
C THR A 63 69.27 -7.32 -29.86
N ASN A 64 69.75 -8.03 -30.89
CA ASN A 64 69.74 -7.60 -32.29
C ASN A 64 68.30 -7.62 -32.86
N GLU A 65 67.37 -6.90 -32.23
CA GLU A 65 66.05 -6.65 -32.81
C GLU A 65 66.21 -5.55 -33.89
N GLY A 66 66.66 -5.97 -35.07
CA GLY A 66 66.29 -5.28 -36.32
C GLY A 66 64.77 -5.34 -36.52
N ALA A 67 64.25 -4.67 -37.55
CA ALA A 67 62.90 -4.99 -38.02
C ALA A 67 62.84 -6.44 -38.55
N ASP A 68 61.64 -6.90 -38.90
CA ASP A 68 61.37 -8.27 -39.37
C ASP A 68 62.44 -8.73 -40.38
N CYS A 69 63.30 -9.62 -39.90
CA CYS A 69 64.36 -10.24 -40.67
C CYS A 69 63.76 -11.04 -41.83
N GLY A 70 64.34 -10.91 -43.02
CA GLY A 70 63.79 -11.48 -44.25
C GLY A 70 62.79 -10.58 -44.99
N CYS A 71 62.69 -9.29 -44.65
CA CYS A 71 62.00 -8.34 -45.52
C CYS A 71 62.81 -8.13 -46.81
N THR A 72 62.23 -8.57 -47.94
CA THR A 72 62.85 -8.49 -49.28
C THR A 72 62.44 -7.25 -50.08
N THR A 73 61.65 -6.36 -49.49
CA THR A 73 61.08 -5.19 -50.18
C THR A 73 62.16 -4.12 -50.43
N VAL A 74 62.51 -3.94 -51.70
CA VAL A 74 63.48 -2.95 -52.20
C VAL A 74 62.77 -1.82 -52.95
N GLY A 75 63.43 -0.66 -53.09
CA GLY A 75 62.89 0.49 -53.80
C GLY A 75 63.06 1.81 -53.06
N ASN A 76 62.37 2.85 -53.52
CA ASN A 76 62.39 4.19 -52.91
C ASN A 76 61.86 4.17 -51.48
N PHE A 77 62.43 5.00 -50.62
CA PHE A 77 61.87 5.23 -49.29
C PHE A 77 60.47 5.85 -49.41
N VAL A 78 59.58 5.51 -48.47
CA VAL A 78 58.16 5.87 -48.47
C VAL A 78 57.84 6.87 -47.37
N ASN A 79 56.87 7.75 -47.63
CA ASN A 79 56.38 8.68 -46.62
C ASN A 79 55.75 7.92 -45.44
N PRO A 80 55.85 8.42 -44.19
CA PRO A 80 55.13 7.87 -43.05
C PRO A 80 53.62 7.75 -43.32
N ASP A 81 53.05 6.57 -43.09
CA ASP A 81 51.62 6.33 -43.33
C ASP A 81 50.79 7.11 -42.32
N LYS A 82 49.83 7.92 -42.79
CA LYS A 82 48.97 8.73 -41.92
C LYS A 82 48.03 7.90 -41.04
N GLY A 83 47.97 6.58 -41.25
CA GLY A 83 47.01 5.70 -40.60
C GLY A 83 45.63 5.85 -41.23
N PHE A 84 44.70 4.97 -40.85
CA PHE A 84 43.35 4.95 -41.39
C PHE A 84 42.44 5.94 -40.63
N PRO A 85 42.03 7.08 -41.22
CA PRO A 85 41.05 7.96 -40.60
C PRO A 85 39.66 7.34 -40.72
N GLN A 86 38.96 7.17 -39.60
CA GLN A 86 37.60 6.65 -39.59
C GLN A 86 36.58 7.72 -39.24
N THR A 87 35.71 8.05 -40.19
CA THR A 87 34.52 8.87 -39.97
C THR A 87 33.47 8.48 -41.00
N VAL A 88 32.50 7.68 -40.59
CA VAL A 88 31.32 7.38 -41.42
C VAL A 88 30.08 7.90 -40.73
N LYS A 89 29.19 8.58 -41.47
CA LYS A 89 27.94 9.18 -40.96
C LYS A 89 26.67 8.46 -41.45
N ALA A 90 26.84 7.31 -42.10
CA ALA A 90 25.80 6.50 -42.71
C ALA A 90 25.99 5.01 -42.37
N ASP A 91 25.03 4.17 -42.73
CA ASP A 91 25.18 2.71 -42.72
C ASP A 91 26.45 2.29 -43.49
N TYR A 92 27.23 1.38 -42.90
CA TYR A 92 28.59 1.08 -43.35
C TYR A 92 28.99 -0.36 -43.06
N THR A 93 29.66 -1.01 -44.00
CA THR A 93 30.28 -2.32 -43.79
C THR A 93 31.73 -2.13 -43.38
N SER A 94 32.21 -2.88 -42.39
CA SER A 94 33.59 -2.80 -41.91
C SER A 94 34.62 -3.15 -43.01
N PRO A 95 35.85 -2.63 -42.96
CA PRO A 95 36.88 -2.79 -44.01
C PRO A 95 37.08 -4.20 -44.60
N LYS A 96 37.01 -5.26 -43.79
CA LYS A 96 37.15 -6.67 -44.21
C LYS A 96 35.82 -7.42 -44.30
N GLY A 97 34.68 -6.73 -44.21
CA GLY A 97 33.34 -7.29 -44.41
C GLY A 97 32.77 -8.11 -43.24
N LYS A 98 33.39 -8.10 -42.05
CA LYS A 98 32.96 -8.90 -40.90
C LYS A 98 31.69 -8.37 -40.23
N TYR A 99 31.54 -7.05 -40.16
CA TYR A 99 30.43 -6.37 -39.49
C TYR A 99 29.74 -5.34 -40.39
N LYS A 100 28.46 -5.11 -40.13
CA LYS A 100 27.66 -4.03 -40.70
C LYS A 100 27.15 -3.12 -39.58
N LEU A 101 27.41 -1.83 -39.72
CA LEU A 101 26.81 -0.77 -38.93
C LEU A 101 25.47 -0.36 -39.56
N SER A 102 24.42 -0.36 -38.74
CA SER A 102 23.16 0.31 -39.05
C SER A 102 22.86 1.42 -38.05
N ILE A 103 22.35 2.55 -38.53
CA ILE A 103 22.08 3.75 -37.73
C ILE A 103 20.56 3.95 -37.60
N GLY A 104 20.08 4.05 -36.35
CA GLY A 104 18.68 4.35 -36.03
C GLY A 104 18.48 5.76 -35.48
N GLY A 105 17.42 6.42 -35.95
CA GLY A 105 16.96 7.74 -35.48
C GLY A 105 17.53 8.93 -36.27
N SER A 106 16.83 10.07 -36.21
CA SER A 106 17.27 11.37 -36.75
C SER A 106 18.06 12.22 -35.73
N GLY A 107 18.42 11.61 -34.60
CA GLY A 107 19.11 12.16 -33.43
C GLY A 107 18.54 11.53 -32.15
N PRO A 108 19.23 11.64 -31.00
CA PRO A 108 20.54 11.01 -30.81
C PRO A 108 20.64 9.64 -31.50
N TYR A 109 21.68 9.43 -32.30
CA TYR A 109 21.84 8.24 -33.13
C TYR A 109 22.06 6.97 -32.29
N THR A 110 21.26 5.93 -32.54
CA THR A 110 21.51 4.59 -32.00
C THR A 110 22.24 3.76 -33.04
N LEU A 111 23.49 3.40 -32.73
CA LEU A 111 24.40 2.64 -33.56
C LEU A 111 24.24 1.15 -33.24
N TYR A 112 23.93 0.35 -34.26
CA TYR A 112 23.83 -1.10 -34.19
C TYR A 112 24.96 -1.73 -35.00
N VAL A 113 25.93 -2.35 -34.34
CA VAL A 113 26.97 -3.14 -35.00
C VAL A 113 26.52 -4.59 -35.06
N LYS A 114 26.37 -5.12 -36.27
CA LYS A 114 25.85 -6.47 -36.53
C LYS A 114 26.87 -7.32 -37.27
N LEU A 115 26.90 -8.63 -37.04
CA LEU A 115 27.68 -9.56 -37.87
C LEU A 115 27.06 -9.66 -39.27
N VAL A 116 27.87 -9.61 -40.32
CA VAL A 116 27.38 -9.75 -41.71
C VAL A 116 26.85 -11.16 -41.98
N SER A 117 27.44 -12.19 -41.36
CA SER A 117 27.11 -13.60 -41.59
C SER A 117 25.70 -14.01 -41.13
N ASN A 118 25.14 -13.36 -40.11
CA ASN A 118 23.86 -13.76 -39.50
C ASN A 118 23.00 -12.58 -39.00
N ASN A 119 23.42 -11.33 -39.24
CA ASN A 119 22.72 -10.09 -38.86
C ASN A 119 22.49 -9.90 -37.34
N ILE A 120 23.19 -10.66 -36.48
CA ILE A 120 23.10 -10.53 -35.02
C ILE A 120 23.82 -9.26 -34.56
N THR A 121 23.14 -8.42 -33.78
CA THR A 121 23.75 -7.25 -33.11
C THR A 121 24.74 -7.71 -32.04
N VAL A 122 26.03 -7.40 -32.21
CA VAL A 122 27.12 -7.70 -31.27
C VAL A 122 27.46 -6.52 -30.35
N TYR A 123 27.14 -5.30 -30.78
CA TYR A 123 27.31 -4.08 -29.98
C TYR A 123 26.22 -3.05 -30.34
N GLN A 124 25.70 -2.37 -29.33
CA GLN A 124 24.72 -1.29 -29.48
C GLN A 124 25.09 -0.12 -28.56
N THR A 125 25.01 1.11 -29.08
CA THR A 125 25.19 2.32 -28.27
C THR A 125 24.41 3.50 -28.83
N THR A 126 24.01 4.44 -27.99
CA THR A 126 23.34 5.69 -28.40
C THR A 126 24.29 6.86 -28.15
N VAL A 127 24.44 7.74 -29.14
CA VAL A 127 25.34 8.92 -29.10
C VAL A 127 24.59 10.18 -29.54
N PRO A 128 24.88 11.36 -28.96
CA PRO A 128 24.18 12.61 -29.30
C PRO A 128 24.43 13.08 -30.74
N GLY A 129 25.55 12.66 -31.35
CA GLY A 129 26.02 13.07 -32.66
C GLY A 129 27.55 13.13 -32.65
N GLY A 130 28.23 12.66 -33.70
CA GLY A 130 29.69 12.54 -33.68
C GLY A 130 30.27 11.81 -34.87
N GLN A 131 31.38 11.12 -34.65
CA GLN A 131 32.06 10.26 -35.62
C GLN A 131 32.20 8.84 -35.04
N TRP A 132 32.21 7.84 -35.92
CA TRP A 132 32.41 6.44 -35.56
C TRP A 132 32.94 5.64 -36.76
N GLY A 133 33.50 4.46 -36.48
CA GLY A 133 33.97 3.54 -37.50
C GLY A 133 34.73 2.34 -36.93
N PHE A 134 35.14 1.43 -37.83
CA PHE A 134 35.83 0.18 -37.50
C PHE A 134 37.34 0.31 -37.66
N SER A 135 38.13 -0.45 -36.91
CA SER A 135 39.55 -0.62 -37.22
C SER A 135 39.75 -1.31 -38.59
N PRO A 136 40.92 -1.15 -39.24
CA PRO A 136 41.24 -1.82 -40.52
C PRO A 136 41.21 -3.37 -40.48
N ASP A 137 41.30 -3.96 -39.29
CA ASP A 137 41.16 -5.41 -39.05
C ASP A 137 39.74 -5.86 -38.69
N ASP A 138 38.76 -4.94 -38.71
CA ASP A 138 37.36 -5.09 -38.29
C ASP A 138 37.12 -5.35 -36.80
N ASP A 139 38.13 -5.74 -36.04
CA ASP A 139 37.96 -6.27 -34.68
C ASP A 139 37.69 -5.20 -33.60
N ARG A 140 37.75 -3.91 -33.94
CA ARG A 140 37.50 -2.80 -33.02
C ARG A 140 36.46 -1.81 -33.58
N PHE A 141 35.67 -1.23 -32.69
CA PHE A 141 34.74 -0.14 -33.00
C PHE A 141 35.06 1.09 -32.16
N LEU A 142 35.19 2.23 -32.83
CA LEU A 142 35.47 3.53 -32.22
C LEU A 142 34.22 4.41 -32.32
N THR A 143 33.86 5.08 -31.23
CA THR A 143 32.91 6.20 -31.21
C THR A 143 33.54 7.42 -30.56
N THR A 144 33.31 8.60 -31.14
CA THR A 144 33.80 9.87 -30.60
C THR A 144 32.78 10.98 -30.83
N TYR A 145 32.49 11.78 -29.81
CA TYR A 145 31.48 12.83 -29.85
C TYR A 145 31.74 13.94 -28.82
N LEU A 146 31.28 15.15 -29.13
CA LEU A 146 31.32 16.28 -28.20
C LEU A 146 30.02 16.29 -27.37
N SER A 147 30.12 16.41 -26.05
CA SER A 147 28.98 16.56 -25.14
C SER A 147 29.30 17.62 -24.10
N SER A 148 28.52 18.70 -24.07
CA SER A 148 28.67 19.81 -23.10
C SER A 148 30.11 20.38 -22.99
N GLY A 149 30.83 20.45 -24.11
CA GLY A 149 32.24 20.93 -24.16
C GLY A 149 33.29 19.88 -23.78
N ILE A 150 32.91 18.63 -23.53
CA ILE A 150 33.81 17.51 -23.25
C ILE A 150 33.82 16.58 -24.47
N GLN A 151 35.00 16.30 -25.01
CA GLN A 151 35.17 15.30 -26.05
C GLN A 151 35.20 13.91 -25.42
N MET A 152 34.18 13.13 -25.74
CA MET A 152 33.99 11.75 -25.33
C MET A 152 34.53 10.83 -26.42
N SER A 153 35.43 9.91 -26.09
CA SER A 153 35.88 8.87 -27.03
C SER A 153 35.82 7.50 -26.37
N ARG A 154 35.43 6.46 -27.12
CA ARG A 154 35.28 5.08 -26.64
C ARG A 154 35.71 4.08 -27.72
N LEU A 155 36.59 3.16 -27.36
CA LEU A 155 37.03 2.03 -28.17
C LEU A 155 36.51 0.72 -27.58
N VAL A 156 35.95 -0.14 -28.44
CA VAL A 156 35.30 -1.40 -28.08
C VAL A 156 35.90 -2.55 -28.88
N ASP A 157 36.11 -3.69 -28.23
CA ASP A 157 36.52 -4.97 -28.84
C ASP A 157 35.29 -5.75 -29.32
N LEU A 158 35.14 -5.90 -30.64
CA LEU A 158 34.07 -6.66 -31.29
C LEU A 158 34.37 -8.15 -31.46
N SER A 159 35.61 -8.58 -31.25
CA SER A 159 36.03 -10.00 -31.28
C SER A 159 35.56 -10.76 -30.03
N THR A 160 35.24 -10.03 -28.95
CA THR A 160 34.60 -10.56 -27.74
C THR A 160 33.07 -10.60 -27.85
N ALA A 161 32.44 -11.61 -27.23
CA ALA A 161 30.98 -11.76 -27.18
C ALA A 161 30.52 -11.93 -25.72
N PRO A 162 29.79 -10.96 -25.11
CA PRO A 162 29.44 -9.65 -25.66
C PRO A 162 30.66 -8.76 -25.90
N ALA A 163 30.54 -7.77 -26.78
CA ALA A 163 31.61 -6.82 -27.07
C ALA A 163 32.00 -6.01 -25.82
N THR A 164 33.29 -5.83 -25.60
CA THR A 164 33.84 -5.23 -24.36
C THR A 164 34.47 -3.86 -24.62
N GLN A 165 34.23 -2.89 -23.72
CA GLN A 165 34.93 -1.60 -23.80
C GLN A 165 36.39 -1.80 -23.38
N VAL A 166 37.35 -1.53 -24.27
CA VAL A 166 38.78 -1.64 -23.99
C VAL A 166 39.43 -0.31 -23.61
N TRP A 167 38.94 0.82 -24.14
CA TRP A 167 39.47 2.14 -23.80
C TRP A 167 38.40 3.24 -23.89
N SER A 168 38.56 4.31 -23.11
CA SER A 168 37.75 5.53 -23.21
C SER A 168 38.49 6.76 -22.70
N SER A 169 38.14 7.92 -23.24
CA SER A 169 38.68 9.22 -22.86
C SER A 169 37.56 10.26 -22.68
N GLN A 170 37.77 11.18 -21.75
CA GLN A 170 36.90 12.34 -21.49
C GLN A 170 37.81 13.56 -21.26
N VAL A 171 37.93 14.43 -22.26
CA VAL A 171 38.85 15.59 -22.18
C VAL A 171 38.09 16.88 -22.51
N LEU A 172 38.36 17.93 -21.75
CA LEU A 172 37.92 19.29 -22.04
C LEU A 172 38.78 19.80 -23.21
N THR A 173 38.24 19.84 -24.43
CA THR A 173 39.01 20.16 -25.66
C THR A 173 38.24 21.06 -26.60
N GLY A 174 38.96 21.83 -27.41
CA GLY A 174 38.41 22.44 -28.63
C GLY A 174 38.21 21.46 -29.78
N SER A 175 39.08 20.45 -29.93
CA SER A 175 38.99 19.40 -30.97
C SER A 175 39.93 18.22 -30.67
N SER A 176 39.68 17.06 -31.31
CA SER A 176 40.54 15.88 -31.28
C SER A 176 40.62 15.16 -32.63
N ARG A 177 41.76 14.53 -32.93
CA ARG A 177 42.01 13.71 -34.12
C ARG A 177 42.28 12.26 -33.72
N LEU A 178 41.59 11.32 -34.37
CA LEU A 178 41.71 9.88 -34.12
C LEU A 178 42.00 9.14 -35.43
N GLN A 179 43.07 8.32 -35.45
CA GLN A 179 43.43 7.49 -36.60
C GLN A 179 44.00 6.15 -36.13
N PHE A 180 43.55 5.05 -36.73
CA PHE A 180 44.14 3.74 -36.50
C PHE A 180 45.48 3.63 -37.24
N SER A 181 46.42 2.82 -36.74
CA SER A 181 47.54 2.36 -37.57
C SER A 181 47.00 1.56 -38.78
N PRO A 182 47.76 1.45 -39.89
CA PRO A 182 47.30 0.76 -41.10
C PRO A 182 46.72 -0.63 -40.88
N ASN A 183 47.23 -1.39 -39.90
CA ASN A 183 46.78 -2.74 -39.57
C ASN A 183 45.79 -2.82 -38.39
N GLY A 184 45.51 -1.70 -37.70
CA GLY A 184 44.54 -1.62 -36.60
C GLY A 184 45.09 -1.89 -35.19
N ASP A 185 46.34 -2.32 -35.05
CA ASP A 185 46.97 -2.63 -33.74
C ASP A 185 47.11 -1.43 -32.80
N TYR A 186 47.22 -0.21 -33.36
CA TYR A 186 47.33 1.02 -32.58
C TYR A 186 46.27 2.06 -32.97
N LEU A 187 45.89 2.91 -32.02
CA LEU A 187 45.05 4.08 -32.22
C LEU A 187 45.82 5.32 -31.78
N MET A 188 46.09 6.24 -32.71
CA MET A 188 46.54 7.59 -32.39
C MET A 188 45.32 8.40 -31.91
N TYR A 189 45.43 8.98 -30.71
CA TYR A 189 44.50 9.95 -30.14
C TYR A 189 45.28 11.24 -29.85
N ASN A 190 45.04 12.27 -30.66
CA ASN A 190 45.57 13.61 -30.46
C ASN A 190 44.42 14.54 -30.01
N ALA A 191 44.60 15.28 -28.92
CA ALA A 191 43.62 16.19 -28.36
C ALA A 191 44.24 17.57 -28.05
N ILE A 192 43.57 18.65 -28.50
CA ILE A 192 43.94 20.02 -28.13
C ILE A 192 43.36 20.31 -26.74
N THR A 193 44.23 20.39 -25.73
CA THR A 193 43.86 20.60 -24.32
C THR A 193 43.90 22.07 -23.90
N ALA A 194 44.60 22.93 -24.64
CA ALA A 194 44.51 24.39 -24.57
C ALA A 194 44.85 25.01 -25.95
N PRO A 195 44.58 26.31 -26.23
CA PRO A 195 44.72 26.91 -27.57
C PRO A 195 46.09 26.82 -28.25
N SER A 196 47.14 26.39 -27.54
CA SER A 196 48.49 26.17 -28.07
C SER A 196 49.13 24.90 -27.51
N HIS A 197 48.34 23.99 -26.93
CA HIS A 197 48.83 22.83 -26.19
C HIS A 197 48.07 21.56 -26.61
N THR A 198 48.85 20.54 -26.96
CA THR A 198 48.36 19.26 -27.49
C THR A 198 48.84 18.10 -26.60
N MET A 199 47.92 17.18 -26.33
CA MET A 199 48.22 15.83 -25.82
C MET A 199 48.17 14.85 -26.99
N ILE A 200 49.19 14.00 -27.13
CA ILE A 200 49.18 12.83 -28.02
C ILE A 200 49.29 11.55 -27.19
N ASN A 201 48.38 10.61 -27.43
CA ASN A 201 48.43 9.23 -26.94
C ASN A 201 48.45 8.28 -28.13
N ILE A 202 49.30 7.26 -28.10
CA ILE A 202 49.17 6.06 -28.91
C ILE A 202 48.67 4.93 -28.00
N ILE A 203 47.54 4.34 -28.35
CA ILE A 203 46.87 3.28 -27.59
C ILE A 203 47.00 1.96 -28.33
N ASP A 204 47.46 0.90 -27.65
CA ASP A 204 47.32 -0.49 -28.11
C ASP A 204 45.84 -0.84 -28.13
N THR A 205 45.29 -1.13 -29.31
CA THR A 205 43.84 -1.28 -29.48
C THR A 205 43.29 -2.55 -28.86
N ARG A 206 44.15 -3.53 -28.56
CA ARG A 206 43.73 -4.83 -28.03
C ARG A 206 43.57 -4.80 -26.52
N SER A 207 44.52 -4.19 -25.83
CA SER A 207 44.57 -4.05 -24.37
C SER A 207 43.99 -2.73 -23.85
N GLY A 208 43.82 -1.73 -24.72
CA GLY A 208 43.45 -0.37 -24.32
C GLY A 208 44.57 0.40 -23.60
N ARG A 209 45.78 -0.18 -23.51
CA ARG A 209 46.93 0.42 -22.83
C ARG A 209 47.53 1.53 -23.68
N ILE A 210 47.76 2.70 -23.07
CA ILE A 210 48.57 3.75 -23.67
C ILE A 210 50.02 3.24 -23.76
N VAL A 211 50.53 3.08 -24.99
CA VAL A 211 51.90 2.61 -25.27
C VAL A 211 52.88 3.77 -25.47
N TYR A 212 52.39 4.95 -25.83
CA TYR A 212 53.15 6.19 -25.84
C TYR A 212 52.24 7.36 -25.48
N GLN A 213 52.75 8.31 -24.69
CA GLN A 213 52.07 9.57 -24.37
C GLN A 213 53.09 10.70 -24.38
N ASN A 214 52.69 11.87 -24.89
CA ASN A 214 53.44 13.12 -24.73
C ASN A 214 52.48 14.32 -24.73
N GLU A 215 52.92 15.42 -24.13
CA GLU A 215 52.24 16.72 -24.18
C GLU A 215 53.23 17.80 -24.59
N PHE A 216 52.82 18.70 -25.49
CA PHE A 216 53.70 19.74 -26.01
C PHE A 216 52.94 21.00 -26.39
N THR A 217 53.64 22.13 -26.25
CA THR A 217 53.18 23.44 -26.69
C THR A 217 53.65 23.69 -28.12
N PHE A 218 52.74 24.11 -28.99
CA PHE A 218 53.01 24.41 -30.39
C PHE A 218 52.78 25.89 -30.71
N GLN A 219 53.20 26.32 -31.91
CA GLN A 219 52.80 27.61 -32.49
C GLN A 219 51.93 27.36 -33.73
N PRO A 220 50.79 28.06 -33.89
CA PRO A 220 50.00 28.00 -35.12
C PRO A 220 50.84 28.43 -36.33
N ILE A 221 50.76 27.69 -37.43
CA ILE A 221 51.42 28.05 -38.69
C ILE A 221 50.52 29.05 -39.43
N PRO A 222 51.01 30.24 -39.82
CA PRO A 222 50.14 31.32 -40.33
C PRO A 222 49.31 31.03 -41.58
N ASP A 223 49.68 30.03 -42.40
CA ASP A 223 49.15 29.83 -43.76
C ASP A 223 48.59 28.42 -44.04
N ASP A 224 48.25 27.62 -43.01
CA ASP A 224 47.49 26.36 -43.19
C ASP A 224 46.03 26.50 -42.69
N PRO A 225 45.03 26.61 -43.58
CA PRO A 225 43.62 26.69 -43.20
C PRO A 225 43.04 25.42 -42.55
N GLY A 226 43.81 24.33 -42.45
CA GLY A 226 43.38 23.00 -42.02
C GLY A 226 43.92 22.52 -40.66
N GLU A 227 44.24 23.44 -39.74
CA GLU A 227 44.85 23.29 -38.40
C GLU A 227 44.97 21.85 -37.86
N THR A 228 46.22 21.39 -37.76
CA THR A 228 46.59 19.98 -37.67
C THR A 228 46.68 19.44 -36.24
N HIS A 229 45.95 20.03 -35.29
CA HIS A 229 45.96 19.63 -33.88
C HIS A 229 47.37 19.71 -33.26
N GLY A 230 48.11 20.76 -33.61
CA GLY A 230 49.46 21.05 -33.12
C GLY A 230 50.61 20.28 -33.79
N MET A 231 50.35 19.38 -34.74
CA MET A 231 51.38 18.54 -35.38
C MET A 231 51.53 18.87 -36.86
N VAL A 232 52.71 19.31 -37.32
CA VAL A 232 52.97 19.56 -38.76
C VAL A 232 52.84 18.27 -39.56
N THR A 233 53.26 17.16 -38.96
CA THR A 233 53.22 15.85 -39.61
C THR A 233 53.26 14.71 -38.59
N TRP A 234 52.97 13.51 -39.08
CA TRP A 234 53.06 12.25 -38.37
C TRP A 234 53.00 11.08 -39.34
N GLY A 235 53.23 9.88 -38.83
CA GLY A 235 52.80 8.64 -39.47
C GLY A 235 53.43 7.40 -38.85
N PHE A 236 52.91 6.25 -39.25
CA PHE A 236 53.40 4.92 -38.89
C PHE A 236 54.42 4.41 -39.92
N SER A 237 55.28 3.49 -39.50
CA SER A 237 56.15 2.73 -40.41
C SER A 237 55.33 1.78 -41.30
N PRO A 238 55.81 1.48 -42.52
CA PRO A 238 55.10 0.61 -43.48
C PRO A 238 55.13 -0.89 -43.13
N ASP A 239 55.81 -1.28 -42.04
CA ASP A 239 55.90 -2.68 -41.63
C ASP A 239 54.56 -3.25 -41.10
N LEU A 240 54.42 -4.57 -41.13
CA LEU A 240 53.18 -5.27 -40.76
C LEU A 240 52.74 -5.03 -39.30
N SER A 241 53.65 -4.67 -38.40
CA SER A 241 53.31 -4.32 -37.02
C SER A 241 53.09 -2.82 -36.80
N SER A 242 53.29 -1.97 -37.82
CA SER A 242 53.29 -0.51 -37.72
C SER A 242 54.14 -0.02 -36.54
N ARG A 243 55.28 -0.69 -36.28
CA ARG A 243 55.96 -0.65 -34.97
C ARG A 243 56.55 0.70 -34.60
N THR A 244 56.72 1.59 -35.56
CA THR A 244 57.34 2.90 -35.37
C THR A 244 56.33 3.98 -35.67
N PHE A 245 56.22 4.96 -34.78
CA PHE A 245 55.43 6.16 -35.00
C PHE A 245 56.36 7.37 -34.98
N VAL A 246 56.24 8.23 -35.99
CA VAL A 246 56.96 9.50 -36.08
C VAL A 246 55.98 10.65 -36.04
N TYR A 247 56.39 11.78 -35.47
CA TYR A 247 55.66 13.04 -35.57
C TYR A 247 56.56 14.26 -35.42
N ALA A 248 56.07 15.41 -35.88
CA ALA A 248 56.76 16.69 -35.72
C ALA A 248 55.81 17.85 -35.40
N TYR A 249 56.29 18.82 -34.62
CA TYR A 249 55.56 20.03 -34.23
C TYR A 249 56.49 21.26 -34.16
N VAL A 250 55.93 22.46 -34.36
CA VAL A 250 56.69 23.73 -34.32
C VAL A 250 56.71 24.30 -32.90
N SER A 251 57.90 24.65 -32.37
CA SER A 251 58.03 25.37 -31.09
C SER A 251 58.88 26.65 -31.24
N GLY A 252 58.26 27.71 -31.73
CA GLY A 252 58.89 29.00 -32.05
C GLY A 252 59.02 29.22 -33.56
N GLN A 253 59.50 30.38 -33.98
CA GLN A 253 59.40 30.85 -35.39
C GLN A 253 60.16 30.01 -36.44
N SER A 254 61.13 29.16 -36.05
CA SER A 254 61.96 28.41 -37.00
C SER A 254 62.43 27.04 -36.51
N ASN A 255 61.77 26.50 -35.48
CA ASN A 255 62.16 25.26 -34.81
C ASN A 255 61.11 24.17 -35.01
N VAL A 256 61.46 23.10 -35.75
CA VAL A 256 60.63 21.91 -35.89
C VAL A 256 61.18 20.81 -35.01
N ASN A 257 60.43 20.38 -34.00
CA ASN A 257 60.78 19.23 -33.19
C ASN A 257 60.30 17.97 -33.88
N PHE A 258 61.20 17.03 -34.11
CA PHE A 258 60.93 15.72 -34.69
C PHE A 258 61.12 14.63 -33.62
N ILE A 259 60.14 13.73 -33.51
CA ILE A 259 60.12 12.63 -32.55
C ILE A 259 59.81 11.33 -33.30
N MET A 260 60.61 10.29 -33.03
CA MET A 260 60.41 8.92 -33.45
C MET A 260 60.28 8.04 -32.21
N VAL A 261 59.24 7.21 -32.18
CA VAL A 261 58.92 6.29 -31.08
C VAL A 261 58.79 4.88 -31.63
N ASN A 262 59.40 3.91 -30.98
CA ASN A 262 59.11 2.50 -31.19
C ASN A 262 57.99 2.09 -30.24
N LEU A 263 56.86 1.65 -30.78
CA LEU A 263 55.63 1.35 -30.04
C LEU A 263 55.68 -0.03 -29.35
N GLU A 264 56.46 -0.98 -29.88
CA GLU A 264 56.66 -2.28 -29.24
C GLU A 264 57.50 -2.14 -27.95
N THR A 265 58.62 -1.39 -28.01
CA THR A 265 59.48 -1.14 -26.83
C THR A 265 59.00 0.02 -25.96
N ARG A 266 58.14 0.90 -26.49
CA ARG A 266 57.62 2.15 -25.89
C ARG A 266 58.68 3.23 -25.66
N LEU A 267 59.80 3.14 -26.38
CA LEU A 267 60.95 4.02 -26.21
C LEU A 267 60.99 5.08 -27.32
N ILE A 268 61.35 6.31 -26.95
CA ILE A 268 61.70 7.35 -27.91
C ILE A 268 63.06 6.96 -28.51
N VAL A 269 63.05 6.61 -29.80
CA VAL A 269 64.22 6.18 -30.56
C VAL A 269 65.09 7.38 -30.91
N LYS A 270 64.44 8.48 -31.31
CA LYS A 270 65.06 9.76 -31.64
C LYS A 270 64.11 10.91 -31.25
N SER A 271 64.67 11.93 -30.62
CA SER A 271 64.05 13.25 -30.49
C SER A 271 65.10 14.29 -30.89
N THR A 272 64.75 15.24 -31.75
CA THR A 272 65.68 16.27 -32.22
C THR A 272 64.94 17.52 -32.67
N THR A 273 65.60 18.67 -32.58
CA THR A 273 65.09 19.93 -33.12
C THR A 273 65.83 20.23 -34.42
N ILE A 274 65.07 20.53 -35.48
CA ILE A 274 65.57 20.95 -36.78
C ILE A 274 65.40 22.47 -36.85
N THR A 275 66.52 23.18 -36.94
CA THR A 275 66.59 24.65 -36.94
C THR A 275 67.03 25.16 -38.32
N SER A 276 66.10 25.79 -39.05
CA SER A 276 66.27 26.30 -40.42
C SER A 276 66.57 25.27 -41.53
N GLY A 277 66.21 25.64 -42.77
CA GLY A 277 66.35 24.79 -43.96
C GLY A 277 65.07 24.00 -44.30
N SER A 278 65.01 23.49 -45.54
CA SER A 278 63.99 22.51 -45.93
C SER A 278 64.40 21.12 -45.43
N ALA A 279 63.45 20.31 -44.97
CA ALA A 279 63.72 18.96 -44.50
C ALA A 279 62.57 18.00 -44.79
N TYR A 280 62.88 16.74 -45.03
CA TYR A 280 61.91 15.66 -45.15
C TYR A 280 62.45 14.37 -44.52
N TRP A 281 61.54 13.45 -44.20
CA TRP A 281 61.87 12.13 -43.66
C TRP A 281 60.98 11.06 -44.28
N GLN A 282 61.56 9.90 -44.53
CA GLN A 282 60.88 8.75 -45.15
C GLN A 282 61.41 7.46 -44.53
N PHE A 283 60.58 6.42 -44.51
CA PHE A 283 60.99 5.08 -44.09
C PHE A 283 61.56 4.30 -45.28
N SER A 284 62.50 3.39 -45.04
CA SER A 284 62.76 2.30 -45.98
C SER A 284 61.46 1.52 -46.28
N PRO A 285 61.34 0.83 -47.42
CA PRO A 285 60.16 0.02 -47.71
C PRO A 285 59.86 -1.05 -46.63
N CYS A 286 60.87 -1.50 -45.89
CA CYS A 286 60.76 -2.44 -44.79
C CYS A 286 60.44 -1.79 -43.42
N GLY A 287 60.44 -0.46 -43.30
CA GLY A 287 60.18 0.25 -42.04
C GLY A 287 61.30 0.16 -40.99
N ASP A 288 62.44 -0.44 -41.33
CA ASP A 288 63.57 -0.73 -40.45
C ASP A 288 64.52 0.47 -40.25
N VAL A 289 64.52 1.36 -41.23
CA VAL A 289 65.32 2.60 -41.25
C VAL A 289 64.41 3.78 -41.57
N LEU A 290 64.60 4.89 -40.86
CA LEU A 290 64.11 6.20 -41.30
C LEU A 290 65.29 7.04 -41.77
N GLY A 291 65.20 7.57 -42.98
CA GLY A 291 66.10 8.61 -43.46
C GLY A 291 65.52 10.00 -43.18
N ILE A 292 66.35 10.90 -42.66
CA ILE A 292 66.07 12.34 -42.56
C ILE A 292 67.05 13.06 -43.49
N VAL A 293 66.54 13.89 -44.40
CA VAL A 293 67.35 14.75 -45.27
C VAL A 293 67.01 16.19 -44.93
N GLN A 294 68.02 16.95 -44.49
CA GLN A 294 67.91 18.37 -44.18
C GLN A 294 68.84 19.18 -45.09
N GLN A 295 68.35 20.26 -45.67
CA GLN A 295 69.18 21.26 -46.33
C GLN A 295 69.86 22.15 -45.27
N SER A 296 71.12 21.85 -44.95
CA SER A 296 71.91 22.55 -43.92
C SER A 296 72.43 23.92 -44.39
N SER A 297 72.53 24.13 -45.71
CA SER A 297 72.80 25.43 -46.32
C SER A 297 72.22 25.48 -47.74
N PRO A 298 72.18 26.65 -48.42
CA PRO A 298 71.70 26.72 -49.80
C PRO A 298 72.41 25.76 -50.77
N THR A 299 73.64 25.33 -50.46
CA THR A 299 74.49 24.47 -51.30
C THR A 299 74.77 23.10 -50.69
N GLN A 300 74.28 22.77 -49.50
CA GLN A 300 74.52 21.47 -48.84
C GLN A 300 73.25 20.84 -48.25
N ILE A 301 73.20 19.51 -48.35
CA ILE A 301 72.27 18.66 -47.59
C ILE A 301 73.05 17.77 -46.63
N LEU A 302 72.39 17.44 -45.52
CA LEU A 302 72.78 16.41 -44.57
C LEU A 302 71.78 15.27 -44.65
N ALA A 303 72.25 14.07 -44.98
CA ALA A 303 71.44 12.85 -44.99
C ALA A 303 71.83 11.97 -43.79
N GLN A 304 70.85 11.69 -42.93
CA GLN A 304 71.00 10.86 -41.74
C GLN A 304 70.06 9.65 -41.82
N LEU A 305 70.60 8.44 -41.61
CA LEU A 305 69.81 7.22 -41.44
C LEU A 305 69.75 6.83 -39.96
N TYR A 306 68.56 6.43 -39.50
CA TYR A 306 68.30 6.00 -38.13
C TYR A 306 67.64 4.63 -38.12
N LYS A 307 68.12 3.68 -37.29
CA LYS A 307 67.38 2.43 -37.04
C LYS A 307 66.11 2.74 -36.25
N THR A 308 64.98 2.20 -36.65
CA THR A 308 63.67 2.46 -36.03
C THR A 308 63.41 1.69 -34.72
N VAL A 309 64.41 0.90 -34.31
CA VAL A 309 64.37 -0.10 -33.25
C VAL A 309 65.42 0.12 -32.15
N SER A 310 66.42 0.97 -32.38
CA SER A 310 67.56 1.16 -31.49
C SER A 310 67.72 2.62 -31.08
N ILE A 311 67.65 2.89 -29.77
CA ILE A 311 67.87 4.22 -29.21
C ILE A 311 69.26 4.72 -29.59
N GLN A 312 69.34 5.90 -30.22
CA GLN A 312 70.55 6.67 -30.52
C GLN A 312 71.55 6.15 -31.57
N THR A 313 71.29 5.05 -32.28
CA THR A 313 72.22 4.59 -33.34
C THR A 313 71.94 5.26 -34.70
N ILE A 314 72.78 6.23 -35.07
CA ILE A 314 72.91 6.71 -36.47
C ILE A 314 73.51 5.56 -37.29
N LEU A 315 72.80 5.12 -38.33
CA LEU A 315 73.26 4.12 -39.29
C LEU A 315 74.28 4.72 -40.26
N ALA A 316 74.04 5.97 -40.67
CA ALA A 316 74.90 6.75 -41.52
C ALA A 316 74.58 8.25 -41.35
N GLU A 317 75.59 9.09 -41.41
CA GLU A 317 75.45 10.53 -41.56
C GLU A 317 76.44 10.99 -42.63
N GLN A 318 75.96 11.63 -43.69
CA GLN A 318 76.78 12.13 -44.78
C GLN A 318 76.28 13.50 -45.25
N SER A 319 77.20 14.44 -45.44
CA SER A 319 76.91 15.74 -46.05
C SER A 319 77.29 15.70 -47.52
N HIS A 320 76.42 16.25 -48.38
CA HIS A 320 76.57 16.26 -49.82
C HIS A 320 76.20 17.63 -50.40
N THR A 321 76.78 17.98 -51.55
CA THR A 321 76.39 19.19 -52.30
C THR A 321 74.95 19.06 -52.78
N PHE A 322 74.12 20.07 -52.54
CA PHE A 322 72.70 20.04 -52.90
C PHE A 322 72.50 20.18 -54.41
N ILE A 323 72.09 19.07 -55.06
CA ILE A 323 71.65 19.04 -56.45
C ILE A 323 70.33 18.27 -56.52
N SER A 324 69.28 18.91 -57.04
CA SER A 324 67.94 18.30 -57.17
C SER A 324 67.88 17.38 -58.42
N PRO A 325 67.16 16.24 -58.37
CA PRO A 325 66.42 15.69 -57.24
C PRO A 325 67.32 14.95 -56.24
N VAL A 326 66.82 14.82 -55.01
CA VAL A 326 67.39 14.00 -53.94
C VAL A 326 66.41 12.88 -53.62
N VAL A 327 66.85 11.62 -53.69
CA VAL A 327 65.99 10.43 -53.50
C VAL A 327 66.69 9.41 -52.61
N LEU A 328 66.02 8.94 -51.57
CA LEU A 328 66.48 7.80 -50.75
C LEU A 328 65.88 6.50 -51.30
N SER A 329 66.69 5.44 -51.40
CA SER A 329 66.23 4.11 -51.81
C SER A 329 67.03 2.98 -51.14
N THR A 330 66.48 1.78 -51.14
CA THR A 330 67.07 0.56 -50.56
C THR A 330 67.20 -0.51 -51.64
N THR A 331 68.38 -1.12 -51.75
CA THR A 331 68.65 -2.33 -52.55
C THR A 331 68.65 -3.57 -51.64
N GLY A 332 68.85 -4.77 -52.20
CA GLY A 332 68.95 -6.00 -51.41
C GLY A 332 70.15 -6.05 -50.45
N SER A 333 71.13 -5.16 -50.59
CA SER A 333 72.35 -5.11 -49.77
C SER A 333 72.64 -3.76 -49.10
N SER A 334 72.05 -2.66 -49.56
CA SER A 334 72.47 -1.32 -49.14
C SER A 334 71.33 -0.29 -49.19
N HIS A 335 71.34 0.65 -48.24
CA HIS A 335 70.59 1.90 -48.31
C HIS A 335 71.43 2.97 -49.04
N ILE A 336 70.83 3.67 -49.99
CA ILE A 336 71.52 4.62 -50.87
C ILE A 336 70.78 5.97 -50.95
N ILE A 337 71.51 7.02 -51.30
CA ILE A 337 70.96 8.32 -51.69
C ILE A 337 71.36 8.63 -53.13
N THR A 338 70.41 9.07 -53.94
CA THR A 338 70.64 9.55 -55.31
C THR A 338 70.51 11.07 -55.33
N ILE A 339 71.54 11.78 -55.79
CA ILE A 339 71.63 13.24 -55.80
C ILE A 339 72.01 13.68 -57.21
N GLY A 340 71.14 14.45 -57.88
CA GLY A 340 71.37 14.86 -59.28
C GLY A 340 71.59 13.70 -60.26
N GLY A 341 71.10 12.49 -59.93
CA GLY A 341 71.30 11.25 -60.70
C GLY A 341 72.51 10.39 -60.28
N THR A 342 73.43 10.90 -59.44
CA THR A 342 74.56 10.10 -58.92
C THR A 342 74.17 9.39 -57.62
N GLN A 343 74.51 8.10 -57.51
CA GLN A 343 74.21 7.27 -56.33
C GLN A 343 75.38 7.23 -55.34
N TYR A 344 75.07 7.35 -54.05
CA TYR A 344 76.00 7.23 -52.93
C TYR A 344 75.46 6.20 -51.93
N THR A 345 76.30 5.27 -51.50
CA THR A 345 75.94 4.31 -50.44
C THR A 345 75.99 5.00 -49.08
N LEU A 346 74.89 4.89 -48.33
CA LEU A 346 74.79 5.41 -46.97
C LEU A 346 75.18 4.33 -45.95
N ALA A 347 74.52 3.17 -45.98
CA ALA A 347 74.74 2.06 -45.05
C ALA A 347 74.33 0.71 -45.66
N ASP A 348 74.70 -0.40 -45.02
CA ASP A 348 74.25 -1.75 -45.39
C ASP A 348 72.77 -1.99 -45.03
N ASN A 349 72.05 -2.72 -45.88
CA ASN A 349 70.69 -3.19 -45.62
C ASN A 349 70.74 -4.52 -44.85
N THR A 350 70.48 -4.46 -43.55
CA THR A 350 70.47 -5.67 -42.69
C THR A 350 69.13 -6.41 -42.68
N ALA A 351 68.06 -5.89 -43.30
CA ALA A 351 66.74 -6.53 -43.28
C ALA A 351 66.67 -7.85 -44.09
N ALA A 352 67.62 -8.08 -45.00
CA ALA A 352 67.65 -9.26 -45.87
C ALA A 352 68.16 -10.58 -45.20
N THR A 353 68.53 -10.57 -43.91
CA THR A 353 69.03 -11.78 -43.21
C THR A 353 67.90 -12.69 -42.71
N PRO A 354 68.04 -14.04 -42.69
CA PRO A 354 67.01 -14.96 -42.16
C PRO A 354 66.76 -14.83 -40.65
N CYS A 355 65.50 -14.95 -40.21
CA CYS A 355 65.14 -14.90 -38.79
C CYS A 355 65.43 -16.18 -37.99
N SER A 356 65.79 -16.02 -36.70
CA SER A 356 65.55 -17.01 -35.67
C SER A 356 64.15 -16.83 -35.07
N ASN A 357 63.43 -17.93 -34.83
CA ASN A 357 62.17 -17.95 -34.08
C ASN A 357 62.49 -18.25 -32.60
N GLU A 358 62.71 -17.23 -31.77
CA GLU A 358 63.01 -17.39 -30.34
C GLU A 358 61.77 -17.10 -29.49
N PHE A 359 61.60 -17.87 -28.42
CA PHE A 359 60.52 -17.67 -27.46
C PHE A 359 60.88 -16.55 -26.47
N VAL A 360 60.11 -15.46 -26.51
CA VAL A 360 60.44 -14.20 -25.82
C VAL A 360 59.79 -14.12 -24.45
N SER A 361 58.47 -14.33 -24.37
CA SER A 361 57.73 -14.15 -23.12
C SER A 361 56.50 -15.06 -23.00
N VAL A 362 56.17 -15.34 -21.74
CA VAL A 362 54.81 -15.62 -21.29
C VAL A 362 54.33 -14.39 -20.52
N THR A 363 53.04 -14.08 -20.58
CA THR A 363 52.42 -13.02 -19.80
C THR A 363 51.07 -13.49 -19.26
N VAL A 364 50.79 -13.24 -17.99
CA VAL A 364 49.53 -13.57 -17.30
C VAL A 364 48.93 -12.30 -16.66
N PRO A 365 47.66 -12.30 -16.20
CA PRO A 365 47.10 -11.13 -15.53
C PRO A 365 47.74 -10.91 -14.15
N ASP A 366 48.10 -9.68 -13.79
CA ASP A 366 48.71 -9.34 -12.48
C ASP A 366 47.92 -9.93 -11.28
N THR A 367 46.58 -9.92 -11.38
CA THR A 367 45.68 -10.51 -10.39
C THR A 367 44.49 -11.20 -11.06
N LEU A 368 44.07 -12.34 -10.52
CA LEU A 368 42.86 -13.07 -10.94
C LEU A 368 42.07 -13.46 -9.69
N THR A 369 40.78 -13.17 -9.61
CA THR A 369 39.95 -13.62 -8.48
C THR A 369 39.74 -15.13 -8.57
N GLY A 370 39.96 -15.86 -7.46
CA GLY A 370 39.84 -17.33 -7.44
C GLY A 370 38.46 -17.83 -7.84
N GLY A 371 38.40 -18.79 -8.77
CA GLY A 371 37.16 -19.33 -9.35
C GLY A 371 36.79 -18.72 -10.71
N PHE A 372 37.56 -17.75 -11.20
CA PHE A 372 37.40 -17.16 -12.53
C PHE A 372 38.42 -17.70 -13.54
N LYS A 373 38.12 -17.54 -14.83
CA LYS A 373 39.06 -17.82 -15.91
C LYS A 373 39.92 -16.59 -16.17
N GLY A 374 41.23 -16.80 -16.31
CA GLY A 374 42.17 -15.81 -16.84
C GLY A 374 42.62 -16.18 -18.25
N THR A 375 43.29 -15.25 -18.92
CA THR A 375 43.93 -15.48 -20.22
C THR A 375 45.42 -15.17 -20.08
N GLY A 376 46.27 -16.14 -20.41
CA GLY A 376 47.70 -15.93 -20.59
C GLY A 376 48.06 -15.84 -22.07
N THR A 377 49.20 -15.24 -22.37
CA THR A 377 49.71 -15.03 -23.74
C THR A 377 51.14 -15.53 -23.84
N VAL A 378 51.48 -16.20 -24.94
CA VAL A 378 52.85 -16.57 -25.32
C VAL A 378 53.28 -15.73 -26.54
N ARG A 379 54.56 -15.32 -26.59
CA ARG A 379 55.11 -14.46 -27.65
C ARG A 379 56.48 -14.93 -28.13
N LEU A 380 56.68 -14.87 -29.45
CA LEU A 380 57.97 -15.02 -30.14
C LEU A 380 58.59 -13.65 -30.46
N ASN A 381 59.89 -13.61 -30.79
CA ASN A 381 60.57 -12.43 -31.33
C ASN A 381 60.06 -12.08 -32.74
N ASN A 382 59.82 -13.09 -33.56
CA ASN A 382 59.36 -13.02 -34.94
C ASN A 382 58.11 -13.90 -35.15
N PRO A 383 57.27 -13.64 -36.17
CA PRO A 383 56.22 -14.58 -36.55
C PRO A 383 56.78 -15.97 -36.84
N ALA A 384 56.11 -17.05 -36.45
CA ALA A 384 56.64 -18.41 -36.62
C ALA A 384 56.88 -18.74 -38.10
N THR A 385 58.15 -18.81 -38.51
CA THR A 385 58.56 -19.14 -39.88
C THR A 385 58.80 -20.65 -40.06
N GLY A 386 58.41 -21.20 -41.22
CA GLY A 386 58.64 -22.59 -41.61
C GLY A 386 57.75 -23.65 -40.91
N SER A 387 57.55 -23.55 -39.60
CA SER A 387 56.69 -24.48 -38.83
C SER A 387 56.06 -23.79 -37.60
N ALA A 388 54.96 -24.36 -37.09
CA ALA A 388 54.29 -23.83 -35.90
C ALA A 388 55.09 -24.13 -34.63
N VAL A 389 55.20 -23.15 -33.73
CA VAL A 389 55.98 -23.30 -32.48
C VAL A 389 55.08 -23.78 -31.35
N VAL A 390 55.37 -24.95 -30.78
CA VAL A 390 54.67 -25.46 -29.60
C VAL A 390 55.37 -24.95 -28.34
N VAL A 391 54.64 -24.22 -27.51
CA VAL A 391 55.09 -23.76 -26.19
C VAL A 391 54.43 -24.65 -25.13
N SER A 392 55.24 -25.43 -24.42
CA SER A 392 54.79 -26.22 -23.26
C SER A 392 54.53 -25.30 -22.07
N LEU A 393 53.51 -25.59 -21.27
CA LEU A 393 53.04 -24.76 -20.16
C LEU A 393 52.90 -25.59 -18.88
N SER A 394 53.17 -24.96 -17.73
CA SER A 394 52.95 -25.55 -16.41
C SER A 394 52.63 -24.47 -15.37
N SER A 395 51.90 -24.86 -14.32
CA SER A 395 51.60 -24.05 -13.14
C SER A 395 52.34 -24.64 -11.94
N ASN A 396 52.86 -23.82 -11.03
CA ASN A 396 53.41 -24.31 -9.76
C ASN A 396 52.34 -24.76 -8.75
N HIS A 397 51.08 -24.34 -8.95
CA HIS A 397 49.91 -24.69 -8.15
C HIS A 397 48.73 -25.07 -9.07
N PRO A 398 48.79 -26.20 -9.79
CA PRO A 398 47.73 -26.63 -10.70
C PRO A 398 46.38 -26.84 -10.00
N GLU A 399 46.38 -27.11 -8.69
CA GLU A 399 45.21 -27.21 -7.82
C GLU A 399 44.54 -25.85 -7.54
N LEU A 400 45.27 -24.74 -7.66
CA LEU A 400 44.74 -23.39 -7.48
C LEU A 400 44.46 -22.69 -8.81
N ALA A 401 45.35 -22.86 -9.80
CA ALA A 401 45.10 -22.48 -11.18
C ALA A 401 45.82 -23.42 -12.17
N SER A 402 45.03 -24.06 -13.03
CA SER A 402 45.51 -24.95 -14.09
C SER A 402 45.59 -24.23 -15.43
N VAL A 403 46.45 -24.75 -16.31
CA VAL A 403 46.69 -24.31 -17.69
C VAL A 403 46.70 -25.55 -18.60
N PRO A 404 46.39 -25.43 -19.91
CA PRO A 404 46.62 -26.52 -20.85
C PRO A 404 48.11 -26.90 -20.86
N SER A 405 48.45 -28.15 -21.21
CA SER A 405 49.84 -28.64 -21.22
C SER A 405 50.74 -27.94 -22.26
N SER A 406 50.14 -27.39 -23.31
CA SER A 406 50.83 -26.57 -24.30
C SER A 406 49.88 -25.62 -25.02
N VAL A 407 50.47 -24.64 -25.71
CA VAL A 407 49.81 -23.75 -26.66
C VAL A 407 50.67 -23.66 -27.92
N THR A 408 50.04 -23.76 -29.09
CA THR A 408 50.74 -23.74 -30.39
C THR A 408 50.60 -22.36 -31.03
N ILE A 409 51.72 -21.74 -31.39
CA ILE A 409 51.76 -20.49 -32.16
C ILE A 409 51.81 -20.86 -33.65
N PRO A 410 50.75 -20.56 -34.45
CA PRO A 410 50.69 -20.96 -35.86
C PRO A 410 51.75 -20.27 -36.74
N ILE A 411 52.04 -20.87 -37.90
CA ILE A 411 52.91 -20.27 -38.93
C ILE A 411 52.41 -18.87 -39.30
N GLY A 412 53.32 -17.90 -39.41
CA GLY A 412 53.01 -16.51 -39.73
C GLY A 412 52.44 -15.70 -38.58
N ILE A 413 52.31 -16.27 -37.37
CA ILE A 413 51.78 -15.60 -36.18
C ILE A 413 52.88 -15.45 -35.11
N LYS A 414 52.92 -14.29 -34.43
CA LYS A 414 53.93 -13.93 -33.40
C LYS A 414 53.49 -14.26 -31.97
N THR A 415 52.19 -14.40 -31.71
CA THR A 415 51.60 -14.62 -30.39
C THR A 415 50.41 -15.58 -30.43
N ASN A 416 50.17 -16.32 -29.34
CA ASN A 416 48.89 -17.01 -29.13
C ASN A 416 48.51 -16.96 -27.65
N THR A 417 47.23 -17.19 -27.33
CA THR A 417 46.70 -17.16 -25.97
C THR A 417 46.33 -18.54 -25.46
N PHE A 418 46.30 -18.69 -24.13
CA PHE A 418 45.84 -19.88 -23.43
C PHE A 418 44.93 -19.50 -22.27
N THR A 419 43.99 -20.38 -21.93
CA THR A 419 43.08 -20.17 -20.79
C THR A 419 43.75 -20.63 -19.50
N ILE A 420 43.63 -19.83 -18.45
CA ILE A 420 43.99 -20.15 -17.07
C ILE A 420 42.69 -20.45 -16.33
N GLN A 421 42.52 -21.65 -15.78
CA GLN A 421 41.34 -22.05 -15.02
C GLN A 421 41.66 -22.04 -13.53
N SER A 422 41.18 -21.04 -12.79
CA SER A 422 41.39 -20.94 -11.34
C SER A 422 40.27 -21.57 -10.52
N ASN A 423 40.61 -21.96 -9.29
CA ASN A 423 39.72 -22.41 -8.23
C ASN A 423 39.59 -21.32 -7.14
N VAL A 424 38.57 -21.41 -6.30
CA VAL A 424 38.35 -20.47 -5.18
C VAL A 424 39.43 -20.67 -4.12
N VAL A 425 40.16 -19.60 -3.79
CA VAL A 425 41.25 -19.60 -2.79
C VAL A 425 40.82 -18.95 -1.48
N GLN A 426 41.30 -19.47 -0.35
CA GLN A 426 40.96 -18.93 0.99
C GLN A 426 41.78 -17.68 1.34
N SER A 427 43.07 -17.66 0.99
CA SER A 427 43.98 -16.51 1.09
C SER A 427 44.42 -16.03 -0.29
N ASP A 428 44.98 -14.83 -0.36
CA ASP A 428 45.56 -14.32 -1.60
C ASP A 428 46.88 -15.09 -1.85
N SER A 429 47.00 -15.79 -2.98
CA SER A 429 48.07 -16.77 -3.24
C SER A 429 48.78 -16.48 -4.57
N PRO A 430 50.13 -16.38 -4.61
CA PRO A 430 50.87 -16.23 -5.85
C PRO A 430 50.90 -17.56 -6.64
N VAL A 431 50.62 -17.50 -7.94
CA VAL A 431 50.76 -18.61 -8.88
C VAL A 431 51.71 -18.21 -10.00
N VAL A 432 52.72 -19.03 -10.23
CA VAL A 432 53.74 -18.85 -11.27
C VAL A 432 53.42 -19.78 -12.43
N ILE A 433 53.16 -19.20 -13.60
CA ILE A 433 53.03 -19.94 -14.86
C ILE A 433 54.39 -19.98 -15.54
N THR A 434 54.87 -21.18 -15.82
CA THR A 434 56.13 -21.44 -16.53
C THR A 434 55.82 -21.92 -17.94
N ALA A 435 56.47 -21.30 -18.93
CA ALA A 435 56.31 -21.61 -20.34
C ALA A 435 57.67 -21.93 -20.96
N THR A 436 57.74 -22.98 -21.79
CA THR A 436 58.98 -23.39 -22.47
C THR A 436 58.71 -23.67 -23.95
N GLY A 437 59.36 -22.90 -24.81
CA GLY A 437 59.30 -23.03 -26.28
C GLY A 437 60.69 -22.86 -26.89
N ASN A 438 61.02 -23.63 -27.92
CA ASN A 438 62.34 -23.63 -28.57
C ASN A 438 63.52 -23.68 -27.58
N SER A 439 63.42 -24.57 -26.58
CA SER A 439 64.37 -24.75 -25.47
C SER A 439 64.57 -23.56 -24.52
N VAL A 440 63.86 -22.44 -24.74
CA VAL A 440 63.90 -21.26 -23.87
C VAL A 440 62.75 -21.31 -22.87
N THR A 441 63.05 -21.14 -21.57
CA THR A 441 62.05 -21.07 -20.50
C THR A 441 61.78 -19.61 -20.10
N ARG A 442 60.51 -19.29 -19.86
CA ARG A 442 60.04 -18.01 -19.29
C ARG A 442 59.02 -18.29 -18.18
N LYS A 443 58.89 -17.34 -17.25
CA LYS A 443 57.95 -17.41 -16.13
C LYS A 443 57.26 -16.07 -15.97
N ASP A 444 56.00 -16.09 -15.57
CA ASP A 444 55.27 -14.91 -15.11
C ASP A 444 54.38 -15.28 -13.91
N THR A 445 54.04 -14.30 -13.08
CA THR A 445 53.39 -14.52 -11.77
C THR A 445 52.11 -13.72 -11.63
N MET A 446 51.02 -14.40 -11.30
CA MET A 446 49.73 -13.77 -10.97
C MET A 446 49.39 -13.96 -9.49
N ILE A 447 48.68 -13.00 -8.89
CA ILE A 447 48.08 -13.18 -7.56
C ILE A 447 46.64 -13.69 -7.72
N LEU A 448 46.38 -14.93 -7.30
CA LEU A 448 45.01 -15.40 -7.08
C LEU A 448 44.44 -14.72 -5.84
N ARG A 449 43.45 -13.84 -6.02
CA ARG A 449 42.80 -13.14 -4.90
C ARG A 449 41.71 -13.98 -4.27
N ALA A 450 41.70 -14.02 -2.94
CA ALA A 450 40.61 -14.63 -2.20
C ALA A 450 39.38 -13.73 -2.22
N LEU A 451 38.24 -14.34 -2.52
CA LEU A 451 36.95 -13.69 -2.47
C LEU A 451 36.51 -13.59 -1.00
N LYS A 452 36.23 -12.37 -0.53
CA LYS A 452 36.05 -12.01 0.89
C LYS A 452 34.88 -11.02 1.03
N ILE A 453 34.29 -10.94 2.23
CA ILE A 453 33.25 -9.95 2.51
C ILE A 453 33.89 -8.56 2.63
N LYS A 454 33.62 -7.69 1.65
CA LYS A 454 34.08 -6.30 1.63
C LYS A 454 33.31 -5.47 2.65
N SER A 455 31.99 -5.63 2.72
CA SER A 455 31.14 -4.89 3.66
C SER A 455 29.85 -5.62 4.01
N LEU A 456 29.41 -5.45 5.25
CA LEU A 456 28.04 -5.71 5.71
C LEU A 456 27.42 -4.35 6.05
N GLN A 457 26.35 -3.96 5.33
CA GLN A 457 25.64 -2.71 5.56
C GLN A 457 24.26 -3.00 6.18
N LEU A 458 23.99 -2.38 7.33
CA LEU A 458 22.71 -2.33 8.03
C LEU A 458 22.57 -0.94 8.69
N PRO A 459 21.35 -0.43 8.91
CA PRO A 459 21.13 0.82 9.66
C PRO A 459 21.60 0.72 11.12
N ASP A 460 22.17 1.81 11.65
CA ASP A 460 22.68 1.84 13.04
C ASP A 460 21.57 1.74 14.10
N THR A 461 20.34 2.15 13.77
CA THR A 461 19.22 2.21 14.72
C THR A 461 17.90 1.98 14.02
N VAL A 462 17.09 1.05 14.54
CA VAL A 462 15.78 0.66 13.98
C VAL A 462 14.73 0.60 15.09
N ALA A 463 13.44 0.66 14.74
CA ALA A 463 12.36 0.43 15.70
C ALA A 463 12.02 -1.06 15.77
N GLY A 464 11.87 -1.61 16.98
CA GLY A 464 11.46 -3.00 17.16
C GLY A 464 10.09 -3.28 16.50
N GLY A 465 9.93 -4.48 15.95
CA GLY A 465 8.75 -4.87 15.16
C GLY A 465 8.83 -4.48 13.67
N SER A 466 9.92 -3.82 13.25
CA SER A 466 10.10 -3.38 11.86
C SER A 466 10.93 -4.37 11.05
N THR A 467 10.62 -4.49 9.75
CA THR A 467 11.51 -5.13 8.77
C THR A 467 12.60 -4.13 8.37
N VAL A 468 13.86 -4.56 8.46
CA VAL A 468 15.02 -3.83 7.95
C VAL A 468 15.72 -4.68 6.91
N TYR A 469 16.38 -4.04 5.95
CA TYR A 469 17.16 -4.69 4.90
C TYR A 469 18.64 -4.38 5.09
N GLY A 470 19.49 -5.35 4.81
CA GLY A 470 20.93 -5.21 4.81
C GLY A 470 21.56 -5.82 3.57
N ASP A 471 22.77 -5.37 3.24
CA ASP A 471 23.53 -5.83 2.08
C ASP A 471 24.85 -6.46 2.52
N VAL A 472 25.11 -7.67 2.03
CA VAL A 472 26.46 -8.26 2.04
C VAL A 472 27.07 -8.07 0.66
N THR A 473 28.23 -7.41 0.62
CA THR A 473 28.99 -7.13 -0.61
C THR A 473 30.36 -7.78 -0.54
N LEU A 474 30.72 -8.51 -1.59
CA LEU A 474 32.03 -9.14 -1.78
C LEU A 474 33.05 -8.14 -2.36
N ASN A 475 34.33 -8.46 -2.29
CA ASN A 475 35.38 -7.68 -2.95
C ASN A 475 35.35 -7.80 -4.48
N ASP A 476 34.77 -8.87 -5.04
CA ASP A 476 34.54 -9.04 -6.48
C ASP A 476 33.20 -9.75 -6.79
N ILE A 477 32.92 -10.08 -8.05
CA ILE A 477 31.74 -10.89 -8.43
C ILE A 477 31.87 -12.33 -7.90
N ALA A 478 30.73 -12.95 -7.57
CA ALA A 478 30.69 -14.37 -7.28
C ALA A 478 30.94 -15.20 -8.56
N PRO A 479 31.76 -16.28 -8.50
CA PRO A 479 32.00 -17.19 -9.62
C PRO A 479 30.76 -18.05 -9.93
N SER A 480 30.86 -18.89 -10.96
CA SER A 480 29.75 -19.73 -11.46
C SER A 480 29.07 -20.59 -10.38
N ALA A 481 29.83 -21.11 -9.42
CA ALA A 481 29.32 -21.89 -8.29
C ALA A 481 28.54 -21.07 -7.24
N GLY A 482 28.61 -19.74 -7.29
CA GLY A 482 28.14 -18.85 -6.24
C GLY A 482 29.01 -18.92 -4.97
N ILE A 483 28.64 -18.13 -3.97
CA ILE A 483 29.34 -18.06 -2.66
C ILE A 483 28.33 -18.16 -1.52
N PRO A 484 28.41 -19.20 -0.67
CA PRO A 484 27.60 -19.27 0.54
C PRO A 484 28.08 -18.25 1.56
N VAL A 485 27.13 -17.50 2.10
CA VAL A 485 27.30 -16.59 3.23
C VAL A 485 26.39 -17.07 4.35
N THR A 486 26.92 -17.33 5.53
CA THR A 486 26.12 -17.56 6.74
C THR A 486 25.88 -16.24 7.47
N LEU A 487 24.72 -16.11 8.12
CA LEU A 487 24.42 -15.00 9.02
C LEU A 487 24.19 -15.53 10.44
N GLU A 488 24.76 -14.83 11.40
CA GLU A 488 24.57 -15.04 12.83
C GLU A 488 24.07 -13.75 13.50
N CYS A 489 23.29 -13.89 14.55
CA CYS A 489 22.78 -12.80 15.37
C CYS A 489 23.02 -13.15 16.84
N ASP A 490 23.61 -12.24 17.61
CA ASP A 490 23.86 -12.43 19.06
C ASP A 490 22.57 -12.51 19.89
N LYS A 491 21.43 -12.03 19.36
CA LYS A 491 20.11 -12.01 20.01
C LYS A 491 19.01 -12.39 19.01
N PRO A 492 18.91 -13.66 18.61
CA PRO A 492 17.96 -14.10 17.58
C PRO A 492 16.49 -13.98 18.02
N SER A 493 16.21 -13.93 19.32
CA SER A 493 14.88 -13.62 19.87
C SER A 493 14.44 -12.17 19.63
N VAL A 494 15.37 -11.27 19.30
CA VAL A 494 15.13 -9.84 19.06
C VAL A 494 15.26 -9.49 17.58
N ALA A 495 16.23 -10.06 16.87
CA ALA A 495 16.41 -9.88 15.43
C ALA A 495 16.72 -11.22 14.75
N PRO A 496 15.71 -12.07 14.52
CA PRO A 496 15.91 -13.35 13.85
C PRO A 496 16.44 -13.12 12.41
N VAL A 497 17.50 -13.84 12.06
CA VAL A 497 18.11 -13.87 10.72
C VAL A 497 17.98 -15.26 10.11
N GLN A 498 17.84 -15.33 8.79
CA GLN A 498 18.05 -16.58 8.06
C GLN A 498 19.52 -17.01 8.22
N THR A 499 19.78 -18.29 8.50
CA THR A 499 21.14 -18.78 8.84
C THR A 499 22.15 -18.66 7.71
N GLY A 500 21.70 -18.45 6.46
CA GLY A 500 22.57 -18.10 5.34
C GLY A 500 21.83 -17.92 4.02
N PHE A 501 22.59 -17.56 2.99
CA PHE A 501 22.15 -17.46 1.59
C PHE A 501 23.36 -17.59 0.65
N THR A 502 23.12 -17.80 -0.64
CA THR A 502 24.18 -17.81 -1.67
C THR A 502 24.16 -16.51 -2.48
N ILE A 503 25.31 -15.85 -2.61
CA ILE A 503 25.53 -14.80 -3.62
C ILE A 503 25.78 -15.52 -4.95
N THR A 504 24.84 -15.40 -5.88
CA THR A 504 24.85 -16.16 -7.14
C THR A 504 25.79 -15.54 -8.18
N SER A 505 26.29 -16.38 -9.10
CA SER A 505 27.19 -16.02 -10.20
C SER A 505 26.89 -14.65 -10.82
N GLY A 506 27.95 -13.86 -11.05
CA GLY A 506 27.85 -12.53 -11.67
C GLY A 506 27.41 -11.39 -10.75
N ASN A 507 26.97 -11.68 -9.51
CA ASN A 507 26.59 -10.65 -8.54
C ASN A 507 27.72 -10.37 -7.54
N LYS A 508 27.92 -9.09 -7.18
CA LYS A 508 28.83 -8.68 -6.08
C LYS A 508 28.13 -8.56 -4.72
N THR A 509 26.82 -8.34 -4.74
CA THR A 509 26.02 -7.98 -3.55
C THR A 509 24.75 -8.80 -3.50
N LYS A 510 24.31 -9.15 -2.29
CA LYS A 510 23.00 -9.74 -2.04
C LYS A 510 22.34 -9.05 -0.85
N ASN A 511 21.10 -8.61 -1.06
CA ASN A 511 20.26 -8.05 -0.02
C ASN A 511 19.57 -9.16 0.79
N PHE A 512 19.39 -8.93 2.09
CA PHE A 512 18.66 -9.80 2.99
C PHE A 512 17.78 -8.98 3.94
N GLY A 513 16.62 -9.53 4.31
CA GLY A 513 15.69 -8.93 5.26
C GLY A 513 15.86 -9.49 6.68
N ILE A 514 15.68 -8.63 7.67
CA ILE A 514 15.59 -8.96 9.10
C ILE A 514 14.27 -8.40 9.62
N LYS A 515 13.35 -9.26 10.10
CA LYS A 515 12.15 -8.81 10.81
C LYS A 515 12.47 -8.75 12.30
N THR A 516 12.66 -7.54 12.82
CA THR A 516 12.93 -7.34 14.26
C THR A 516 11.67 -7.57 15.09
N ASN A 517 11.83 -8.08 16.30
CA ASN A 517 10.77 -8.18 17.29
C ASN A 517 10.71 -6.90 18.14
N PRO A 518 9.54 -6.49 18.64
CA PRO A 518 9.42 -5.30 19.46
C PRO A 518 10.01 -5.53 20.87
N VAL A 519 10.82 -4.57 21.33
CA VAL A 519 11.63 -4.67 22.56
C VAL A 519 11.11 -3.75 23.65
N ILE A 520 11.40 -4.10 24.91
CA ILE A 520 11.07 -3.25 26.06
C ILE A 520 12.10 -2.15 26.31
N ASP A 521 13.37 -2.35 25.97
CA ASP A 521 14.44 -1.36 26.17
C ASP A 521 15.33 -1.24 24.92
N PHE A 522 16.18 -0.20 24.89
CA PHE A 522 17.17 -0.01 23.82
C PHE A 522 18.11 -1.21 23.75
N THR A 523 17.86 -2.10 22.80
CA THR A 523 18.53 -3.41 22.72
C THR A 523 19.59 -3.37 21.64
N ARG A 524 20.86 -3.44 22.04
CA ARG A 524 21.99 -3.62 21.11
C ARG A 524 21.98 -5.07 20.60
N VAL A 525 22.11 -5.23 19.29
CA VAL A 525 22.17 -6.51 18.58
C VAL A 525 23.31 -6.46 17.57
N THR A 526 24.05 -7.56 17.42
CA THR A 526 25.17 -7.71 16.49
C THR A 526 24.82 -8.75 15.44
N ILE A 527 24.82 -8.34 14.17
CA ILE A 527 24.66 -9.24 13.03
C ILE A 527 26.05 -9.50 12.44
N THR A 528 26.41 -10.77 12.23
CA THR A 528 27.68 -11.18 11.65
C THR A 528 27.42 -11.97 10.38
N ALA A 529 28.03 -11.55 9.27
CA ALA A 529 28.06 -12.31 8.02
C ALA A 529 29.42 -13.03 7.89
N ARG A 530 29.42 -14.32 7.53
CA ARG A 530 30.64 -15.12 7.34
C ARG A 530 30.65 -15.87 6.00
N THR A 531 31.80 -15.89 5.34
CA THR A 531 32.20 -16.92 4.37
C THR A 531 33.23 -17.84 5.03
N SER A 532 33.73 -18.86 4.32
CA SER A 532 34.76 -19.79 4.82
C SER A 532 36.10 -19.14 5.21
N ASN A 533 36.34 -17.90 4.80
CA ASN A 533 37.62 -17.19 4.91
C ASN A 533 37.50 -15.71 5.31
N SER A 534 36.29 -15.23 5.64
CA SER A 534 36.05 -13.81 5.90
C SER A 534 34.81 -13.62 6.76
N GLU A 535 34.87 -12.70 7.73
CA GLU A 535 33.70 -12.24 8.46
C GLU A 535 33.61 -10.71 8.52
N LYS A 536 32.37 -10.21 8.63
CA LYS A 536 32.06 -8.82 8.97
C LYS A 536 30.86 -8.76 9.90
N SER A 537 30.98 -7.99 10.97
CA SER A 537 29.90 -7.73 11.92
C SER A 537 29.43 -6.28 11.84
N LYS A 538 28.14 -6.06 12.10
CA LYS A 538 27.52 -4.74 12.20
C LYS A 538 26.56 -4.73 13.40
N VAL A 539 26.72 -3.73 14.27
CA VAL A 539 25.83 -3.51 15.41
C VAL A 539 24.64 -2.66 14.99
N MET A 540 23.44 -3.06 15.43
CA MET A 540 22.21 -2.29 15.33
C MET A 540 21.65 -2.01 16.73
N ILE A 541 21.00 -0.87 16.92
CA ILE A 541 20.24 -0.55 18.13
C ILE A 541 18.74 -0.68 17.82
N ILE A 542 18.09 -1.67 18.44
CA ILE A 542 16.64 -1.85 18.37
C ILE A 542 16.00 -0.97 19.44
N ARG A 543 15.14 -0.03 19.04
CA ARG A 543 14.45 0.89 19.95
C ARG A 543 13.09 0.33 20.39
N PRO A 544 12.69 0.52 21.66
CA PRO A 544 11.32 0.27 22.09
C PRO A 544 10.36 1.28 21.43
N PRO A 545 9.07 0.92 21.24
CA PRO A 545 8.07 1.87 20.80
C PRO A 545 7.82 2.94 21.88
N PHE A 546 7.39 4.11 21.43
CA PHE A 546 6.91 5.18 22.30
C PHE A 546 5.54 5.68 21.84
N LEU A 547 4.84 6.35 22.75
CA LEU A 547 3.56 7.02 22.49
C LEU A 547 3.73 8.10 21.43
N ASP A 548 3.20 7.90 20.23
CA ASP A 548 3.41 8.76 19.08
C ASP A 548 2.43 9.94 19.06
N SER A 549 1.14 9.60 19.05
CA SER A 549 0.05 10.54 18.92
C SER A 549 -1.20 10.06 19.65
N ILE A 550 -2.06 11.01 20.02
CA ILE A 550 -3.44 10.76 20.47
C ILE A 550 -4.40 11.70 19.74
N ARG A 551 -5.61 11.23 19.45
CA ARG A 551 -6.68 11.98 18.79
C ARG A 551 -8.00 11.72 19.51
N ILE A 552 -8.80 12.75 19.67
CA ILE A 552 -10.20 12.62 20.06
C ILE A 552 -11.04 12.91 18.82
N SER A 553 -12.01 12.05 18.51
CA SER A 553 -12.87 12.21 17.33
C SER A 553 -14.34 11.89 17.68
N PRO A 554 -15.28 12.83 17.47
CA PRO A 554 -15.04 14.24 17.13
C PRO A 554 -14.35 15.01 18.27
N SER A 555 -13.60 16.07 17.96
CA SER A 555 -12.89 16.89 18.97
C SER A 555 -13.78 17.93 19.66
N THR A 556 -15.00 18.13 19.15
CA THR A 556 -16.05 18.96 19.72
C THR A 556 -17.35 18.19 19.65
N ILE A 557 -18.08 18.12 20.77
CA ILE A 557 -19.31 17.32 20.89
C ILE A 557 -20.31 18.03 21.81
N LYS A 558 -21.59 17.69 21.74
CA LYS A 558 -22.57 18.08 22.76
C LYS A 558 -22.66 17.02 23.86
N GLY A 559 -22.77 17.43 25.11
CA GLY A 559 -22.76 16.52 26.27
C GLY A 559 -23.77 15.37 26.16
N GLY A 560 -23.40 14.18 26.65
CA GLY A 560 -24.20 12.95 26.56
C GLY A 560 -24.01 12.14 25.28
N ASN A 561 -23.34 12.68 24.26
CA ASN A 561 -23.07 11.97 23.02
C ASN A 561 -21.76 11.17 23.08
N PRO A 562 -21.65 10.04 22.36
CA PRO A 562 -20.45 9.20 22.36
C PRO A 562 -19.29 9.90 21.64
N VAL A 563 -18.08 9.71 22.16
CA VAL A 563 -16.84 10.21 21.59
C VAL A 563 -15.69 9.26 21.91
N THR A 564 -14.69 9.16 21.03
CA THR A 564 -13.63 8.15 21.15
C THR A 564 -12.25 8.80 21.20
N LEU A 565 -11.44 8.37 22.19
CA LEU A 565 -10.00 8.62 22.25
C LEU A 565 -9.27 7.51 21.49
N PHE A 566 -8.45 7.90 20.52
CA PHE A 566 -7.56 7.02 19.77
C PHE A 566 -6.12 7.28 20.17
N ILE A 567 -5.33 6.21 20.30
CA ILE A 567 -3.95 6.24 20.81
C ILE A 567 -3.06 5.42 19.88
N TRP A 568 -1.91 5.98 19.48
CA TRP A 568 -0.93 5.30 18.62
C TRP A 568 0.47 5.26 19.22
N PHE A 569 1.17 4.16 18.95
CA PHE A 569 2.62 4.04 19.07
C PHE A 569 3.29 4.24 17.71
N ASN A 570 4.55 4.67 17.72
CA ASN A 570 5.37 4.82 16.50
C ASN A 570 5.88 3.47 15.95
N GLY A 571 5.58 2.37 16.62
CA GLY A 571 6.01 1.01 16.33
C GLY A 571 5.05 0.00 16.96
N TYR A 572 5.30 -1.29 16.76
CA TYR A 572 4.49 -2.34 17.38
C TYR A 572 4.78 -2.46 18.88
N ALA A 573 3.75 -2.71 19.69
CA ALA A 573 3.91 -2.96 21.12
C ALA A 573 4.76 -4.22 21.40
N PRO A 574 5.63 -4.19 22.45
CA PRO A 574 6.50 -5.30 22.84
C PRO A 574 5.75 -6.57 23.26
N LEU A 575 6.51 -7.64 23.48
CA LEU A 575 6.02 -8.85 24.16
C LEU A 575 5.59 -8.49 25.60
N GLY A 576 4.28 -8.51 25.83
CA GLY A 576 3.62 -8.07 27.05
C GLY A 576 2.68 -6.88 26.79
N ASP A 577 1.49 -6.93 27.38
CA ASP A 577 0.46 -5.90 27.18
C ASP A 577 0.98 -4.50 27.57
N SER A 578 0.95 -3.57 26.62
CA SER A 578 1.46 -2.22 26.85
C SER A 578 0.40 -1.38 27.55
N LEU A 579 0.49 -1.38 28.88
CA LEU A 579 -0.38 -0.60 29.76
C LEU A 579 -0.09 0.91 29.63
N ILE A 580 -1.09 1.64 29.17
CA ILE A 580 -1.10 3.10 29.04
C ILE A 580 -1.96 3.65 30.19
N ILE A 581 -1.40 4.55 30.99
CA ILE A 581 -2.12 5.22 32.07
C ILE A 581 -2.89 6.39 31.47
N LEU A 582 -4.19 6.47 31.74
CA LEU A 582 -5.08 7.50 31.20
C LEU A 582 -5.69 8.34 32.33
N SER A 583 -5.88 9.64 32.09
CA SER A 583 -6.54 10.52 33.05
C SER A 583 -7.41 11.57 32.36
N SER A 584 -8.59 11.85 32.90
CA SER A 584 -9.39 13.04 32.59
C SER A 584 -9.08 14.16 33.57
N SER A 585 -9.01 15.41 33.10
CA SER A 585 -8.94 16.59 33.96
C SER A 585 -10.27 16.95 34.64
N ASN A 586 -11.39 16.37 34.18
CA ASN A 586 -12.70 16.50 34.81
C ASN A 586 -13.53 15.22 34.56
N PRO A 587 -13.33 14.15 35.35
CA PRO A 587 -14.00 12.87 35.16
C PRO A 587 -15.52 12.94 35.40
N ASP A 588 -16.00 13.91 36.20
CA ASP A 588 -17.43 14.04 36.48
C ASP A 588 -18.25 14.46 35.26
N ILE A 589 -17.66 15.27 34.37
CA ILE A 589 -18.25 15.71 33.10
C ILE A 589 -17.88 14.77 31.94
N ALA A 590 -16.63 14.30 31.89
CA ALA A 590 -16.19 13.38 30.86
C ALA A 590 -15.15 12.36 31.36
N SER A 591 -15.56 11.10 31.41
CA SER A 591 -14.80 9.97 31.96
C SER A 591 -14.40 8.97 30.88
N LEU A 592 -13.37 8.18 31.19
CA LEU A 592 -12.98 6.99 30.45
C LEU A 592 -12.31 6.00 31.42
N ALA A 593 -11.96 4.80 30.94
CA ALA A 593 -11.15 3.87 31.70
C ALA A 593 -9.78 4.49 32.06
N GLY A 594 -9.35 4.35 33.33
CA GLY A 594 -8.06 4.89 33.82
C GLY A 594 -6.82 4.22 33.21
N THR A 595 -6.99 3.15 32.44
CA THR A 595 -5.92 2.47 31.70
C THR A 595 -6.41 1.97 30.36
N ALA A 596 -5.52 1.93 29.38
CA ALA A 596 -5.71 1.21 28.12
C ALA A 596 -4.58 0.22 27.87
N ILE A 597 -4.85 -0.76 27.01
CA ILE A 597 -3.86 -1.73 26.54
C ILE A 597 -3.76 -1.60 25.02
N ILE A 598 -2.54 -1.49 24.51
CA ILE A 598 -2.18 -1.89 23.15
C ILE A 598 -1.55 -3.28 23.28
N ARG A 599 -2.13 -4.29 22.64
CA ARG A 599 -1.65 -5.67 22.76
C ARG A 599 -0.39 -5.89 21.93
N VAL A 600 0.34 -6.96 22.23
CA VAL A 600 1.51 -7.38 21.45
C VAL A 600 1.20 -7.40 19.94
N ASN A 601 2.08 -6.83 19.13
CA ASN A 601 1.92 -6.68 17.67
C ASN A 601 0.76 -5.77 17.20
N GLU A 602 0.08 -5.03 18.09
CA GLU A 602 -0.76 -3.89 17.71
C GLU A 602 0.07 -2.59 17.72
N LYS A 603 -0.40 -1.54 17.02
CA LYS A 603 0.19 -0.18 17.05
C LYS A 603 -0.72 0.86 17.69
N SER A 604 -1.96 0.52 17.98
CA SER A 604 -2.99 1.48 18.38
C SER A 604 -4.13 0.83 19.11
N THR A 605 -4.80 1.61 19.95
CA THR A 605 -6.03 1.23 20.64
C THR A 605 -7.01 2.41 20.66
N SER A 606 -8.29 2.14 20.90
CA SER A 606 -9.34 3.15 21.01
C SER A 606 -10.18 2.92 22.27
N ILE A 607 -10.52 4.01 22.94
CA ILE A 607 -11.20 4.01 24.23
C ILE A 607 -12.41 4.94 24.16
N PRO A 608 -13.62 4.48 24.51
CA PRO A 608 -14.78 5.35 24.59
C PRO A 608 -14.62 6.35 25.75
N ILE A 609 -15.02 7.59 25.50
CA ILE A 609 -15.22 8.63 26.51
C ILE A 609 -16.73 8.77 26.71
N THR A 610 -17.18 8.64 27.96
CA THR A 610 -18.55 8.95 28.36
C THR A 610 -18.61 10.43 28.74
N THR A 611 -19.46 11.22 28.07
CA THR A 611 -19.70 12.63 28.40
C THR A 611 -21.08 12.78 29.03
N LYS A 612 -21.27 13.81 29.87
CA LYS A 612 -22.60 14.22 30.40
C LYS A 612 -23.02 15.58 29.85
N GLY A 613 -24.30 15.92 29.98
CA GLY A 613 -24.83 17.26 29.71
C GLY A 613 -24.10 18.38 30.48
N VAL A 614 -23.88 19.53 29.85
CA VAL A 614 -23.20 20.71 30.44
C VAL A 614 -24.01 21.99 30.26
N ALA A 615 -23.95 22.91 31.22
CA ALA A 615 -24.73 24.15 31.18
C ALA A 615 -24.13 25.23 30.25
N SER A 616 -22.81 25.21 30.10
CA SER A 616 -21.98 26.08 29.23
C SER A 616 -20.93 25.25 28.51
N GLU A 617 -20.16 25.83 27.59
CA GLU A 617 -19.04 25.12 26.94
C GLU A 617 -17.94 24.82 27.95
N VAL A 618 -17.46 23.56 27.98
CA VAL A 618 -16.41 23.07 28.87
C VAL A 618 -15.32 22.38 28.04
N SER A 619 -14.05 22.67 28.32
CA SER A 619 -12.92 21.96 27.71
C SER A 619 -12.34 20.97 28.72
N VAL A 620 -12.32 19.68 28.37
CA VAL A 620 -11.76 18.61 29.21
C VAL A 620 -10.50 18.06 28.56
N ALA A 621 -9.37 18.14 29.25
CA ALA A 621 -8.10 17.60 28.81
C ALA A 621 -7.96 16.13 29.22
N PHE A 622 -7.53 15.29 28.27
CA PHE A 622 -7.21 13.89 28.51
C PHE A 622 -5.73 13.66 28.29
N ASN A 623 -5.10 12.98 29.25
CA ASN A 623 -3.70 12.57 29.15
C ASN A 623 -3.62 11.07 28.87
N ALA A 624 -2.67 10.69 28.02
CA ALA A 624 -2.20 9.33 27.88
C ALA A 624 -0.71 9.27 28.19
N SER A 625 -0.31 8.40 29.11
CA SER A 625 1.05 8.29 29.61
C SER A 625 1.59 6.87 29.44
N TYR A 626 2.75 6.76 28.79
CA TYR A 626 3.47 5.50 28.63
C TYR A 626 4.97 5.75 28.83
N ARG A 627 5.57 5.06 29.81
CA ARG A 627 7.02 5.10 30.11
C ARG A 627 7.60 6.51 30.21
N GLY A 628 6.93 7.38 30.97
CA GLY A 628 7.36 8.76 31.20
C GLY A 628 7.06 9.75 30.06
N LYS A 629 6.66 9.29 28.86
CA LYS A 629 6.11 10.18 27.82
C LYS A 629 4.60 10.32 28.01
N THR A 630 4.15 11.57 28.17
CA THR A 630 2.74 11.93 28.27
C THR A 630 2.33 12.74 27.04
N LEU A 631 1.17 12.44 26.44
CA LEU A 631 0.51 13.29 25.46
C LEU A 631 -0.84 13.74 26.00
N THR A 632 -1.23 14.97 25.66
CA THR A 632 -2.47 15.59 26.13
C THR A 632 -3.32 16.03 24.95
N LYS A 633 -4.63 15.79 25.01
CA LYS A 633 -5.60 16.29 24.02
C LYS A 633 -6.90 16.71 24.69
N SER A 634 -7.41 17.88 24.31
CA SER A 634 -8.67 18.40 24.83
C SER A 634 -9.86 18.03 23.95
N LEU A 635 -10.97 17.70 24.59
CA LEU A 635 -12.32 17.62 24.02
C LEU A 635 -13.08 18.89 24.42
N VAL A 636 -13.76 19.52 23.47
CA VAL A 636 -14.69 20.62 23.74
C VAL A 636 -16.11 20.05 23.84
N ILE A 637 -16.75 20.22 25.00
CA ILE A 637 -18.09 19.74 25.28
C ILE A 637 -19.02 20.94 25.33
N ARG A 638 -19.99 20.98 24.43
CA ARG A 638 -20.99 22.05 24.28
C ARG A 638 -22.28 21.70 25.01
N PRO A 639 -23.04 22.70 25.48
CA PRO A 639 -24.38 22.48 25.98
C PRO A 639 -25.29 21.91 24.88
N ALA A 640 -26.24 21.07 25.28
CA ALA A 640 -27.33 20.64 24.43
C ALA A 640 -28.22 21.83 24.04
N ASP A 641 -28.83 21.77 22.86
CA ASP A 641 -29.79 22.76 22.38
C ASP A 641 -31.01 22.07 21.76
N LEU A 642 -32.06 22.82 21.43
CA LEU A 642 -33.25 22.27 20.77
C LEU A 642 -32.91 21.65 19.41
N SER A 643 -33.29 20.38 19.22
CA SER A 643 -33.10 19.65 17.97
C SER A 643 -34.38 19.53 17.15
N SER A 644 -35.51 19.30 17.82
CA SER A 644 -36.82 19.22 17.17
C SER A 644 -37.96 19.37 18.18
N VAL A 645 -39.13 19.77 17.68
CA VAL A 645 -40.40 19.69 18.40
C VAL A 645 -41.34 18.89 17.50
N LEU A 646 -41.73 17.70 17.96
CA LEU A 646 -42.62 16.79 17.25
C LEU A 646 -44.03 16.90 17.84
N ARG A 647 -45.05 16.86 16.97
CA ARG A 647 -46.47 16.91 17.36
C ARG A 647 -46.99 15.48 17.46
N ASN A 648 -47.72 15.17 18.54
CA ASN A 648 -48.36 13.89 18.78
C ASN A 648 -49.84 14.13 19.15
N PRO A 649 -50.81 13.92 18.25
CA PRO A 649 -50.72 13.31 16.91
C PRO A 649 -50.09 14.17 15.79
N CYS A 650 -49.94 13.59 14.60
CA CYS A 650 -49.36 14.22 13.41
C CYS A 650 -50.10 15.47 12.97
N ALA A 651 -49.33 16.53 12.79
CA ALA A 651 -49.86 17.85 12.49
C ALA A 651 -50.24 18.09 11.03
N VAL A 652 -49.64 17.33 10.10
CA VAL A 652 -49.94 17.45 8.66
C VAL A 652 -51.32 16.88 8.35
N CYS A 653 -51.73 15.86 9.10
CA CYS A 653 -52.97 15.12 8.90
C CYS A 653 -54.18 15.69 9.67
N GLY A 654 -53.92 16.68 10.54
CA GLY A 654 -54.87 17.21 11.50
C GLY A 654 -55.12 16.30 12.71
N MET A 655 -55.62 16.89 13.79
CA MET A 655 -56.05 16.21 15.01
C MET A 655 -57.43 16.72 15.43
N THR A 656 -58.25 15.85 16.01
CA THR A 656 -59.63 16.15 16.44
C THR A 656 -59.62 17.22 17.54
N GLY A 657 -60.22 18.39 17.30
CA GLY A 657 -60.23 19.49 18.26
C GLY A 657 -61.19 19.23 19.43
N GLY A 658 -60.76 19.57 20.66
CA GLY A 658 -61.56 19.43 21.89
C GLY A 658 -61.02 18.42 22.90
N GLY A 659 -59.90 17.76 22.59
CA GLY A 659 -59.18 16.86 23.52
C GLY A 659 -57.83 17.41 23.99
N SER A 660 -57.05 16.57 24.65
CA SER A 660 -55.63 16.81 24.95
C SER A 660 -54.74 16.21 23.85
N THR A 661 -53.66 16.91 23.50
CA THR A 661 -52.61 16.47 22.56
C THR A 661 -51.24 16.80 23.16
N ASP A 662 -50.16 16.15 22.72
CA ASP A 662 -48.83 16.41 23.27
C ASP A 662 -47.86 16.93 22.20
N ILE A 663 -46.81 17.62 22.66
CA ILE A 663 -45.59 17.84 21.87
C ILE A 663 -44.38 17.17 22.53
N THR A 664 -43.63 16.39 21.76
CA THR A 664 -42.34 15.84 22.19
C THR A 664 -41.25 16.84 21.83
N ILE A 665 -40.62 17.40 22.84
CA ILE A 665 -39.52 18.36 22.70
C ILE A 665 -38.21 17.59 22.84
N ASN A 666 -37.33 17.68 21.84
CA ASN A 666 -36.05 16.97 21.81
C ASN A 666 -34.86 17.94 21.84
N LEU A 667 -33.80 17.52 22.50
CA LEU A 667 -32.47 18.13 22.48
C LEU A 667 -31.51 17.29 21.61
N ASP A 668 -30.40 17.88 21.17
CA ASP A 668 -29.32 17.17 20.46
C ASP A 668 -28.16 16.70 21.38
N GLY A 669 -28.36 16.79 22.68
CA GLY A 669 -27.51 16.26 23.73
C GLY A 669 -28.32 16.07 25.01
N GLU A 670 -27.68 15.57 26.06
CA GLU A 670 -28.30 15.48 27.39
C GLU A 670 -28.50 16.87 28.01
N ALA A 671 -29.64 17.04 28.67
CA ALA A 671 -29.88 18.22 29.50
C ALA A 671 -28.85 18.30 30.65
N PRO A 672 -28.40 19.51 31.00
CA PRO A 672 -27.37 19.72 32.02
C PRO A 672 -27.87 19.35 33.43
N PRO A 673 -26.98 19.30 34.44
CA PRO A 673 -27.37 19.35 35.84
C PRO A 673 -28.34 20.53 36.09
N GLY A 674 -29.50 20.24 36.69
CA GLY A 674 -30.63 21.19 36.81
C GLY A 674 -31.69 21.10 35.71
N GLY A 675 -31.44 20.35 34.64
CA GLY A 675 -32.36 20.18 33.50
C GLY A 675 -32.30 21.32 32.47
N ALA A 676 -33.09 21.18 31.40
CA ALA A 676 -33.26 22.20 30.38
C ALA A 676 -34.70 22.72 30.40
N VAL A 677 -34.90 23.96 30.84
CA VAL A 677 -36.20 24.63 30.89
C VAL A 677 -36.48 25.26 29.52
N ILE A 678 -37.49 24.74 28.83
CA ILE A 678 -37.94 25.15 27.50
C ILE A 678 -39.16 26.05 27.66
N SER A 679 -39.15 27.25 27.09
CA SER A 679 -40.32 28.14 27.06
C SER A 679 -41.25 27.76 25.91
N LEU A 680 -42.57 27.78 26.13
CA LEU A 680 -43.57 27.49 25.10
C LEU A 680 -44.56 28.66 24.96
N SER A 681 -44.92 29.00 23.72
CA SER A 681 -45.92 30.03 23.42
C SER A 681 -46.84 29.60 22.28
N SER A 682 -48.10 30.08 22.30
CA SER A 682 -49.10 29.84 21.25
C SER A 682 -49.44 31.16 20.56
N ASN A 683 -49.59 31.14 19.23
CA ASN A 683 -50.12 32.31 18.50
C ASN A 683 -51.65 32.45 18.62
N ASN A 684 -52.35 31.45 19.19
CA ASN A 684 -53.79 31.49 19.42
C ASN A 684 -54.16 30.71 20.70
N THR A 685 -54.12 31.41 21.83
CA THR A 685 -54.36 30.86 23.17
C THR A 685 -55.82 30.56 23.48
N SER A 686 -56.79 30.92 22.63
CA SER A 686 -58.18 30.47 22.80
C SER A 686 -58.44 29.08 22.20
N LEU A 687 -57.53 28.57 21.37
CA LEU A 687 -57.64 27.24 20.75
C LEU A 687 -56.61 26.24 21.29
N ILE A 688 -55.40 26.68 21.62
CA ILE A 688 -54.37 25.82 22.26
C ILE A 688 -53.62 26.62 23.33
N ILE A 689 -53.67 26.11 24.57
CA ILE A 689 -52.95 26.66 25.73
C ILE A 689 -51.81 25.70 26.10
N PRO A 690 -50.55 26.00 25.73
CA PRO A 690 -49.39 25.26 26.24
C PRO A 690 -49.09 25.62 27.70
N PRO A 691 -48.47 24.70 28.48
CA PRO A 691 -47.82 25.09 29.73
C PRO A 691 -46.71 26.09 29.42
N PRO A 692 -46.51 27.16 30.22
CA PRO A 692 -45.56 28.24 29.88
C PRO A 692 -44.11 27.74 29.75
N THR A 693 -43.77 26.65 30.45
CA THR A 693 -42.48 25.97 30.33
C THR A 693 -42.64 24.46 30.39
N ALA A 694 -41.76 23.74 29.70
CA ALA A 694 -41.54 22.30 29.87
C ALA A 694 -40.06 22.05 30.22
N THR A 695 -39.78 21.18 31.20
CA THR A 695 -38.40 20.91 31.64
C THR A 695 -37.96 19.52 31.22
N VAL A 696 -36.90 19.42 30.43
CA VAL A 696 -36.19 18.15 30.20
C VAL A 696 -35.32 17.86 31.43
N PRO A 697 -35.55 16.75 32.18
CA PRO A 697 -34.75 16.41 33.36
C PRO A 697 -33.28 16.19 33.03
N ALA A 698 -32.38 16.45 33.99
CA ALA A 698 -30.94 16.28 33.82
C ALA A 698 -30.57 14.85 33.35
N GLY A 699 -29.68 14.74 32.37
CA GLY A 699 -29.30 13.45 31.76
C GLY A 699 -30.33 12.86 30.77
N LEU A 700 -31.53 13.45 30.63
CA LEU A 700 -32.47 13.10 29.57
C LEU A 700 -32.31 14.01 28.35
N ARG A 701 -32.83 13.55 27.21
CA ARG A 701 -32.74 14.22 25.90
C ARG A 701 -34.07 14.76 25.39
N SER A 702 -35.18 14.39 26.02
CA SER A 702 -36.51 14.78 25.58
C SER A 702 -37.50 14.87 26.74
N ILE A 703 -38.60 15.57 26.49
CA ILE A 703 -39.78 15.62 27.36
C ILE A 703 -41.04 15.65 26.51
N ILE A 704 -42.12 15.06 27.02
CA ILE A 704 -43.47 15.18 26.44
C ILE A 704 -44.17 16.31 27.23
N ALA A 705 -44.62 17.34 26.53
CA ALA A 705 -45.35 18.46 27.11
C ALA A 705 -46.82 18.46 26.62
N PRO A 706 -47.79 18.33 27.53
CA PRO A 706 -49.20 18.27 27.14
C PRO A 706 -49.74 19.64 26.74
N LEU A 707 -50.71 19.62 25.84
CA LEU A 707 -51.43 20.77 25.29
C LEU A 707 -52.93 20.51 25.35
N ASN A 708 -53.70 21.45 25.88
CA ASN A 708 -55.15 21.39 25.85
C ASN A 708 -55.68 22.08 24.58
N THR A 709 -56.59 21.43 23.87
CA THR A 709 -57.19 21.95 22.62
C THR A 709 -58.68 22.24 22.78
N SER A 710 -59.20 23.23 22.05
CA SER A 710 -60.64 23.50 21.94
C SER A 710 -61.23 22.90 20.66
N SER A 711 -62.51 22.57 20.69
CA SER A 711 -63.26 22.08 19.52
C SER A 711 -63.38 23.15 18.44
N VAL A 712 -63.18 22.77 17.17
CA VAL A 712 -63.31 23.67 16.02
C VAL A 712 -64.35 23.16 15.01
N PRO A 713 -65.16 24.04 14.39
CA PRO A 713 -66.17 23.63 13.41
C PRO A 713 -65.58 23.31 12.02
N ALA A 714 -64.33 23.71 11.77
CA ALA A 714 -63.59 23.47 10.52
C ALA A 714 -62.08 23.46 10.79
N ASN A 715 -61.30 22.90 9.86
CA ASN A 715 -59.86 22.73 10.02
C ASN A 715 -59.15 24.08 10.27
N THR A 716 -58.50 24.22 11.42
CA THR A 716 -57.90 25.49 11.91
C THR A 716 -56.45 25.28 12.35
N THR A 717 -55.52 26.08 11.84
CA THR A 717 -54.08 25.97 12.17
C THR A 717 -53.67 26.94 13.29
N VAL A 718 -52.97 26.42 14.30
CA VAL A 718 -52.42 27.15 15.45
C VAL A 718 -50.92 26.87 15.57
N ARG A 719 -50.09 27.90 15.67
CA ARG A 719 -48.63 27.79 15.79
C ARG A 719 -48.21 27.85 17.26
N ILE A 720 -47.65 26.75 17.76
CA ILE A 720 -46.87 26.73 18.99
C ILE A 720 -45.41 27.06 18.65
N THR A 721 -44.67 27.67 19.56
CA THR A 721 -43.23 27.91 19.44
C THR A 721 -42.53 27.45 20.70
N ALA A 722 -41.51 26.61 20.56
CA ALA A 722 -40.62 26.26 21.65
C ALA A 722 -39.31 27.05 21.55
N GLN A 723 -38.84 27.58 22.67
CA GLN A 723 -37.60 28.33 22.75
C GLN A 723 -36.73 27.82 23.90
N TYR A 724 -35.44 27.63 23.60
CA TYR A 724 -34.40 27.32 24.58
C TYR A 724 -33.10 27.93 24.09
N ARG A 725 -32.40 28.66 24.97
CA ARG A 725 -31.19 29.41 24.60
C ARG A 725 -31.45 30.30 23.37
N SER A 726 -30.64 30.17 22.33
CA SER A 726 -30.77 30.86 21.04
C SER A 726 -31.71 30.16 20.05
N SER A 727 -32.07 28.90 20.29
CA SER A 727 -32.86 28.10 19.35
C SER A 727 -34.36 28.29 19.58
N MET A 728 -35.09 28.46 18.47
CA MET A 728 -36.53 28.68 18.45
C MET A 728 -37.13 27.82 17.34
N ILE A 729 -38.01 26.88 17.70
CA ILE A 729 -38.62 25.91 16.77
C ILE A 729 -40.14 26.14 16.75
N PRO A 730 -40.71 26.68 15.66
CA PRO A 730 -42.15 26.82 15.47
C PRO A 730 -42.80 25.51 15.00
N VAL A 731 -44.06 25.29 15.37
CA VAL A 731 -44.72 23.98 15.25
C VAL A 731 -46.25 24.15 15.08
N ASP A 732 -46.76 23.91 13.87
CA ASP A 732 -48.13 24.25 13.41
C ASP A 732 -49.17 23.14 13.62
N ILE A 733 -49.93 23.18 14.70
CA ILE A 733 -50.99 22.21 15.00
C ILE A 733 -52.25 22.54 14.17
N VAL A 734 -52.75 21.56 13.40
CA VAL A 734 -54.04 21.66 12.69
C VAL A 734 -55.11 20.95 13.50
N LEU A 735 -56.08 21.70 14.04
CA LEU A 735 -57.27 21.16 14.70
C LEU A 735 -58.35 20.90 13.64
N GLY A 736 -59.04 19.76 13.69
CA GLY A 736 -60.13 19.36 12.79
C GLY A 736 -61.41 18.99 13.52
N ALA A 737 -62.49 18.75 12.75
CA ALA A 737 -63.83 18.47 13.29
C ALA A 737 -63.91 17.14 14.08
N ALA A 738 -64.86 17.06 15.01
CA ALA A 738 -65.10 15.93 15.92
C ALA A 738 -65.42 14.60 15.20
N GLY A 739 -65.20 13.47 15.90
CA GLY A 739 -65.61 12.13 15.45
C GLY A 739 -64.65 11.42 14.47
N LYS A 740 -63.41 11.88 14.34
CA LYS A 740 -62.39 11.30 13.44
C LYS A 740 -61.23 10.65 14.17
N TYR A 741 -60.64 9.61 13.58
CA TYR A 741 -59.37 9.03 14.03
C TYR A 741 -58.29 10.12 14.09
N SER A 742 -57.51 10.13 15.16
CA SER A 742 -56.29 10.93 15.20
C SER A 742 -55.13 10.13 14.59
N VAL A 743 -54.29 10.81 13.81
CA VAL A 743 -53.26 10.16 12.99
C VAL A 743 -51.90 10.44 13.61
N THR A 744 -51.16 9.44 14.07
CA THR A 744 -49.80 9.59 14.59
C THR A 744 -48.78 9.18 13.53
N ASP A 745 -47.93 10.11 13.11
CA ASP A 745 -46.81 9.83 12.19
C ASP A 745 -45.66 9.27 13.01
N LEU A 746 -45.25 8.04 12.71
CA LEU A 746 -44.14 7.40 13.40
C LEU A 746 -42.79 7.86 12.84
N GLY A 747 -42.76 8.56 11.70
CA GLY A 747 -41.66 9.39 11.20
C GLY A 747 -40.41 8.65 10.72
N ILE A 748 -39.77 9.18 9.68
CA ILE A 748 -38.48 8.65 9.17
C ILE A 748 -37.32 9.07 10.09
N PRO A 749 -36.45 8.14 10.53
CA PRO A 749 -35.20 8.46 11.22
C PRO A 749 -34.17 9.14 10.29
N THR A 750 -33.30 10.00 10.83
CA THR A 750 -32.28 10.70 10.03
C THR A 750 -31.40 9.72 9.24
N GLY A 751 -31.28 9.94 7.93
CA GLY A 751 -30.49 9.10 7.01
C GLY A 751 -31.30 8.02 6.26
N PHE A 752 -32.60 7.87 6.54
CA PHE A 752 -33.48 6.91 5.86
C PHE A 752 -34.45 7.62 4.90
N ILE A 753 -35.17 6.86 4.05
CA ILE A 753 -36.04 7.40 2.98
C ILE A 753 -37.53 7.06 3.12
N PHE A 754 -37.91 5.99 3.82
CA PHE A 754 -39.32 5.72 4.19
C PHE A 754 -39.46 4.75 5.37
N THR A 755 -40.69 4.63 5.87
CA THR A 755 -41.08 3.71 6.95
C THR A 755 -42.40 3.02 6.64
N ASN A 756 -42.55 1.77 7.08
CA ASN A 756 -43.79 0.98 6.95
C ASN A 756 -44.24 0.47 8.32
N GLY A 757 -45.52 0.56 8.64
CA GLY A 757 -46.11 -0.02 9.86
C GLY A 757 -46.41 -1.50 9.67
N ILE A 758 -46.09 -2.33 10.67
CA ILE A 758 -46.05 -3.81 10.53
C ILE A 758 -47.04 -4.52 11.45
N ALA A 759 -46.91 -4.34 12.77
CA ALA A 759 -47.69 -5.05 13.78
C ALA A 759 -47.92 -4.19 15.03
N ILE A 760 -48.93 -4.53 15.82
CA ILE A 760 -49.32 -3.83 17.05
C ILE A 760 -49.84 -4.83 18.08
N ASN A 761 -49.48 -4.68 19.35
CA ASN A 761 -49.99 -5.49 20.45
C ASN A 761 -51.00 -4.73 21.33
N ASP A 762 -51.68 -5.42 22.26
CA ASP A 762 -52.64 -4.80 23.17
C ASP A 762 -51.97 -3.89 24.20
N SER A 763 -50.67 -4.09 24.46
CA SER A 763 -49.82 -3.16 25.22
C SER A 763 -49.42 -1.88 24.44
N ASN A 764 -50.20 -1.54 23.39
CA ASN A 764 -50.07 -0.39 22.49
C ASN A 764 -48.66 -0.17 21.91
N ALA A 765 -47.87 -1.23 21.80
CA ALA A 765 -46.53 -1.19 21.22
C ALA A 765 -46.59 -1.59 19.75
N VAL A 766 -45.82 -0.89 18.92
CA VAL A 766 -45.97 -0.89 17.47
C VAL A 766 -44.64 -1.18 16.79
N LEU A 767 -44.62 -2.14 15.87
CA LEU A 767 -43.45 -2.44 15.05
C LEU A 767 -43.46 -1.64 13.74
N VAL A 768 -42.30 -1.05 13.43
CA VAL A 768 -42.07 -0.24 12.23
C VAL A 768 -40.79 -0.69 11.53
N HIS A 769 -40.89 -0.96 10.22
CA HIS A 769 -39.73 -1.10 9.34
C HIS A 769 -39.25 0.26 8.85
N VAL A 770 -37.94 0.37 8.64
CA VAL A 770 -37.23 1.56 8.15
C VAL A 770 -36.35 1.17 6.97
N TYR A 771 -36.39 1.96 5.89
CA TYR A 771 -35.66 1.71 4.65
C TYR A 771 -34.86 2.94 4.22
N GLY A 772 -33.61 2.73 3.80
CA GLY A 772 -32.63 3.72 3.35
C GLY A 772 -32.41 3.69 1.83
N GLY A 773 -31.51 4.54 1.34
CA GLY A 773 -31.33 4.79 -0.09
C GLY A 773 -30.61 3.68 -0.84
N THR A 774 -29.86 2.82 -0.14
CA THR A 774 -29.09 1.72 -0.73
C THR A 774 -29.25 0.42 0.08
N SER A 775 -29.11 -0.74 -0.56
CA SER A 775 -28.98 -2.00 0.19
C SER A 775 -27.57 -2.05 0.80
N PRO A 776 -27.39 -2.28 2.12
CA PRO A 776 -28.32 -2.91 3.05
C PRO A 776 -28.89 -1.95 4.13
N GLU A 777 -29.07 -0.66 3.84
CA GLU A 777 -29.60 0.35 4.78
C GLU A 777 -31.08 0.08 5.10
N LYS A 778 -31.36 -0.84 6.00
CA LYS A 778 -32.71 -1.14 6.47
C LYS A 778 -32.67 -1.58 7.93
N THR A 779 -33.69 -1.27 8.72
CA THR A 779 -33.76 -1.67 10.14
C THR A 779 -35.21 -1.67 10.63
N SER A 780 -35.45 -1.97 11.91
CA SER A 780 -36.74 -1.84 12.57
C SER A 780 -36.63 -1.12 13.91
N PHE A 781 -37.73 -0.49 14.35
CA PHE A 781 -37.88 -0.03 15.73
C PHE A 781 -39.23 -0.46 16.32
N LEU A 782 -39.21 -0.66 17.64
CA LEU A 782 -40.40 -0.72 18.47
C LEU A 782 -40.77 0.70 18.89
N TRP A 783 -42.02 1.12 18.68
CA TRP A 783 -42.56 2.37 19.19
C TRP A 783 -43.54 2.11 20.33
N ARG A 784 -43.41 2.84 21.43
CA ARG A 784 -44.35 2.84 22.56
C ARG A 784 -44.36 4.22 23.21
N ASN A 785 -45.53 4.84 23.34
CA ASN A 785 -45.72 6.12 24.05
C ASN A 785 -44.72 7.22 23.68
N GLY A 786 -44.45 7.40 22.38
CA GLY A 786 -43.51 8.40 21.86
C GLY A 786 -42.03 7.98 21.88
N VAL A 787 -41.67 6.87 22.54
CA VAL A 787 -40.29 6.33 22.56
C VAL A 787 -40.08 5.37 21.41
N LYS A 788 -38.96 5.53 20.68
CA LYS A 788 -38.46 4.59 19.67
C LYS A 788 -37.30 3.77 20.24
N THR A 789 -37.48 2.46 20.32
CA THR A 789 -36.45 1.50 20.74
C THR A 789 -35.97 0.72 19.52
N TYR A 790 -34.71 0.91 19.14
CA TYR A 790 -34.07 0.12 18.09
C TYR A 790 -33.52 -1.18 18.66
N PHE A 791 -33.66 -2.27 17.92
CA PHE A 791 -33.15 -3.57 18.32
C PHE A 791 -31.62 -3.59 18.23
N PRO A 792 -30.88 -3.86 19.32
CA PRO A 792 -29.43 -3.98 19.25
C PRO A 792 -29.05 -5.20 18.42
N LEU A 793 -27.93 -5.13 17.69
CA LEU A 793 -27.40 -6.31 17.02
C LEU A 793 -27.01 -7.37 18.06
N PRO A 794 -27.15 -8.68 17.76
CA PRO A 794 -26.73 -9.73 18.67
C PRO A 794 -25.25 -9.55 19.07
N PRO A 795 -24.88 -9.79 20.34
CA PRO A 795 -23.47 -9.79 20.73
C PRO A 795 -22.68 -10.75 19.84
N TYR A 796 -21.37 -10.45 19.67
CA TYR A 796 -20.41 -11.18 18.83
C TYR A 796 -20.48 -10.93 17.29
N TYR A 797 -21.43 -10.16 16.76
CA TYR A 797 -21.48 -9.83 15.33
C TYR A 797 -21.21 -8.34 15.04
N LEU A 798 -20.28 -8.07 14.12
CA LEU A 798 -19.87 -6.72 13.70
C LEU A 798 -20.60 -6.32 12.40
N GLY A 799 -21.78 -5.71 12.55
CA GLY A 799 -22.56 -5.11 11.47
C GLY A 799 -23.63 -6.03 10.86
N GLY A 800 -24.74 -5.44 10.43
CA GLY A 800 -25.92 -6.13 9.90
C GLY A 800 -27.18 -5.28 10.06
N TYR A 801 -28.35 -5.84 9.76
CA TYR A 801 -29.66 -5.26 10.00
C TYR A 801 -30.54 -6.20 10.84
N ILE A 802 -31.59 -5.63 11.45
CA ILE A 802 -32.71 -6.39 12.03
C ILE A 802 -34.00 -5.96 11.34
N MET A 803 -34.80 -6.94 10.91
CA MET A 803 -36.18 -6.75 10.48
C MET A 803 -37.11 -7.53 11.41
N ALA A 804 -38.04 -6.83 12.06
CA ALA A 804 -38.98 -7.45 12.98
C ALA A 804 -40.15 -8.08 12.20
N GLY A 805 -40.50 -9.32 12.51
CA GLY A 805 -41.66 -9.98 11.91
C GLY A 805 -42.96 -9.57 12.61
N ASP A 806 -42.97 -9.72 13.94
CA ASP A 806 -44.20 -9.64 14.74
C ASP A 806 -43.92 -9.45 16.25
N ILE A 807 -44.94 -9.06 17.01
CA ILE A 807 -44.86 -8.74 18.44
C ILE A 807 -46.04 -9.32 19.23
N ASN A 808 -45.75 -10.02 20.34
CA ASN A 808 -46.79 -10.50 21.26
C ASN A 808 -47.09 -9.49 22.38
N ASP A 809 -48.12 -9.73 23.20
CA ASP A 809 -48.56 -8.80 24.25
C ASP A 809 -47.54 -8.63 25.40
N ASN A 810 -46.65 -9.61 25.60
CA ASN A 810 -45.49 -9.50 26.50
C ASN A 810 -44.42 -8.53 25.95
N SER A 811 -44.58 -8.03 24.73
CA SER A 811 -43.62 -7.21 23.98
C SER A 811 -42.42 -7.99 23.46
N HIS A 812 -42.45 -9.32 23.45
CA HIS A 812 -41.40 -10.11 22.81
C HIS A 812 -41.55 -9.99 21.29
N VAL A 813 -40.43 -9.82 20.59
CA VAL A 813 -40.40 -9.55 19.15
C VAL A 813 -39.64 -10.65 18.44
N THR A 814 -40.25 -11.28 17.44
CA THR A 814 -39.55 -12.18 16.51
C THR A 814 -39.17 -11.45 15.24
N GLY A 815 -38.28 -12.04 14.42
CA GLY A 815 -37.85 -11.45 13.16
C GLY A 815 -36.64 -12.14 12.55
N VAL A 816 -35.88 -11.36 11.79
CA VAL A 816 -34.65 -11.78 11.13
C VAL A 816 -33.52 -10.78 11.38
N TYR A 817 -32.34 -11.30 11.71
CA TYR A 817 -31.06 -10.60 11.64
C TYR A 817 -30.36 -10.97 10.32
N GLY A 818 -29.92 -9.99 9.55
CA GLY A 818 -29.31 -10.19 8.24
C GLY A 818 -28.00 -9.44 8.03
N THR A 819 -27.13 -9.94 7.16
CA THR A 819 -25.86 -9.31 6.78
C THR A 819 -25.79 -8.98 5.29
N ALA A 820 -24.83 -8.14 4.90
CA ALA A 820 -24.61 -7.77 3.49
C ALA A 820 -24.28 -8.97 2.56
N SER A 821 -23.87 -10.11 3.13
CA SER A 821 -23.61 -11.37 2.40
C SER A 821 -24.83 -12.30 2.29
N LEU A 822 -26.05 -11.79 2.53
CA LEU A 822 -27.32 -12.54 2.49
C LEU A 822 -27.36 -13.75 3.45
N ASN A 823 -26.67 -13.67 4.59
CA ASN A 823 -26.83 -14.62 5.69
C ASN A 823 -27.90 -14.08 6.64
N GLU A 824 -29.00 -14.82 6.79
CA GLU A 824 -30.16 -14.43 7.59
C GLU A 824 -30.41 -15.44 8.71
N LYS A 825 -30.71 -14.96 9.92
CA LYS A 825 -30.97 -15.80 11.10
C LYS A 825 -32.20 -15.30 11.85
N ALA A 826 -33.08 -16.22 12.21
CA ALA A 826 -34.26 -15.92 13.01
C ALA A 826 -33.84 -15.43 14.40
N ILE A 827 -34.52 -14.41 14.90
CA ILE A 827 -34.24 -13.80 16.20
C ILE A 827 -35.44 -13.83 17.13
N LEU A 828 -35.13 -13.71 18.42
CA LEU A 828 -36.08 -13.36 19.48
C LEU A 828 -35.47 -12.24 20.31
N TRP A 829 -36.19 -11.14 20.44
CA TRP A 829 -35.85 -10.01 21.28
C TRP A 829 -36.77 -9.97 22.51
N ILE A 830 -36.16 -9.89 23.69
CA ILE A 830 -36.82 -9.83 25.00
C ILE A 830 -36.05 -8.78 25.83
N ASP A 831 -36.77 -7.84 26.43
CA ASP A 831 -36.24 -6.87 27.43
C ASP A 831 -34.91 -6.20 27.05
N GLY A 832 -34.80 -5.76 25.80
CA GLY A 832 -33.60 -5.07 25.29
C GLY A 832 -32.50 -6.00 24.76
N VAL A 833 -32.63 -7.33 24.88
CA VAL A 833 -31.63 -8.31 24.44
C VAL A 833 -32.10 -9.05 23.19
N THR A 834 -31.33 -8.93 22.10
CA THR A 834 -31.55 -9.71 20.87
C THR A 834 -30.77 -11.03 20.92
N SER A 835 -31.47 -12.15 20.83
CA SER A 835 -30.89 -13.51 20.75
C SER A 835 -31.17 -14.14 19.39
N LEU A 836 -30.21 -14.92 18.86
CA LEU A 836 -30.46 -15.79 17.70
C LEU A 836 -31.22 -17.04 18.15
N LEU A 837 -32.21 -17.48 17.36
CA LEU A 837 -32.82 -18.79 17.58
C LEU A 837 -31.81 -19.91 17.22
N PRO A 838 -31.75 -21.01 17.99
CA PRO A 838 -30.79 -22.11 17.78
C PRO A 838 -31.20 -23.01 16.60
N ILE A 839 -31.25 -22.43 15.40
CA ILE A 839 -31.68 -23.08 14.15
C ILE A 839 -30.45 -23.42 13.30
N SER A 840 -30.26 -24.70 13.00
CA SER A 840 -29.11 -25.24 12.27
C SER A 840 -29.15 -25.06 10.74
N ALA A 841 -30.14 -24.34 10.20
CA ALA A 841 -30.27 -24.05 8.78
C ALA A 841 -29.34 -22.92 8.31
N TYR A 842 -29.05 -22.84 7.00
CA TYR A 842 -28.21 -21.79 6.44
C TYR A 842 -28.85 -20.41 6.60
N ARG A 843 -30.11 -20.26 6.16
CA ARG A 843 -30.98 -19.13 6.49
C ARG A 843 -32.13 -19.54 7.41
N SER A 844 -32.57 -18.61 8.23
CA SER A 844 -33.85 -18.69 8.94
C SER A 844 -34.43 -17.31 9.22
N SER A 845 -35.76 -17.21 9.28
CA SER A 845 -36.52 -15.99 9.59
C SER A 845 -37.72 -16.32 10.47
N GLY A 846 -37.96 -15.56 11.54
CA GLY A 846 -39.19 -15.65 12.34
C GLY A 846 -40.24 -14.64 11.86
N TRP A 847 -41.48 -15.09 11.66
CA TRP A 847 -42.53 -14.30 11.02
C TRP A 847 -43.70 -13.92 11.93
N LYS A 848 -44.16 -14.81 12.82
CA LYS A 848 -45.23 -14.55 13.80
C LYS A 848 -44.89 -15.11 15.18
N ILE A 849 -45.42 -14.50 16.23
CA ILE A 849 -45.18 -14.90 17.63
C ILE A 849 -46.44 -14.76 18.49
N ASN A 850 -46.84 -15.82 19.20
CA ASN A 850 -47.94 -15.74 20.17
C ASN A 850 -47.47 -15.39 21.59
N GLY A 851 -48.40 -15.11 22.51
CA GLY A 851 -48.14 -14.77 23.92
C GLY A 851 -47.53 -15.89 24.78
N SER A 852 -47.29 -17.07 24.21
CA SER A 852 -46.54 -18.19 24.83
C SER A 852 -45.19 -18.45 24.16
N ASP A 853 -44.68 -17.46 23.39
CA ASP A 853 -43.42 -17.51 22.63
C ASP A 853 -43.30 -18.70 21.66
N TRP A 854 -44.44 -19.14 21.09
CA TRP A 854 -44.42 -19.99 19.92
C TRP A 854 -44.11 -19.09 18.72
N ILE A 855 -43.04 -19.40 17.99
CA ILE A 855 -42.61 -18.66 16.80
C ILE A 855 -42.83 -19.54 15.59
N ILE A 856 -43.56 -19.05 14.59
CA ILE A 856 -43.55 -19.65 13.25
C ILE A 856 -42.60 -18.88 12.33
N GLY A 857 -41.95 -19.59 11.43
CA GLY A 857 -40.92 -19.02 10.55
C GLY A 857 -40.55 -19.93 9.39
N GLU A 858 -39.61 -19.48 8.56
CA GLU A 858 -39.08 -20.20 7.40
C GLU A 858 -37.56 -20.43 7.54
N MET A 859 -37.07 -21.55 7.01
CA MET A 859 -35.64 -21.87 6.94
C MET A 859 -35.24 -22.55 5.63
N ASP A 860 -34.02 -22.30 5.14
CA ASP A 860 -33.53 -22.88 3.88
C ASP A 860 -33.12 -24.36 4.06
N GLY A 861 -33.80 -25.25 3.32
CA GLY A 861 -33.24 -26.49 2.78
C GLY A 861 -32.82 -26.27 1.32
N GLN A 862 -31.90 -27.08 0.79
CA GLN A 862 -31.41 -26.91 -0.59
C GLN A 862 -32.58 -26.87 -1.60
N GLU A 863 -32.67 -25.75 -2.33
CA GLU A 863 -33.63 -25.41 -3.39
C GLU A 863 -35.10 -25.10 -3.03
N ASP A 864 -35.58 -25.31 -1.80
CA ASP A 864 -36.86 -24.72 -1.37
C ASP A 864 -37.01 -24.64 0.17
N GLY A 865 -37.40 -23.46 0.66
CA GLY A 865 -37.53 -23.18 2.09
C GLY A 865 -38.64 -24.00 2.78
N GLN A 866 -38.35 -24.47 4.00
CA GLN A 866 -39.24 -25.23 4.87
C GLN A 866 -39.71 -24.37 6.04
N ASP A 867 -41.01 -24.42 6.33
CA ASP A 867 -41.58 -23.71 7.46
C ASP A 867 -41.46 -24.52 8.76
N PHE A 868 -41.14 -23.82 9.84
CA PHE A 868 -40.95 -24.37 11.17
C PHE A 868 -41.89 -23.75 12.20
N LEU A 869 -42.22 -24.54 13.21
CA LEU A 869 -42.78 -24.08 14.48
C LEU A 869 -41.71 -24.27 15.56
N PHE A 870 -41.36 -23.18 16.26
CA PHE A 870 -40.33 -23.16 17.28
C PHE A 870 -40.91 -22.79 18.65
N LYS A 871 -40.52 -23.54 19.69
CA LYS A 871 -40.89 -23.26 21.08
C LYS A 871 -39.86 -23.83 22.05
N ASN A 872 -39.42 -23.06 23.04
CA ASN A 872 -38.54 -23.51 24.14
C ASN A 872 -37.29 -24.27 23.64
N GLY A 873 -36.64 -23.79 22.58
CA GLY A 873 -35.46 -24.44 21.98
C GLY A 873 -35.74 -25.63 21.06
N ASN A 874 -36.99 -26.12 21.01
CA ASN A 874 -37.40 -27.24 20.17
C ASN A 874 -38.04 -26.73 18.87
N MET A 875 -37.77 -27.45 17.78
CA MET A 875 -38.36 -27.21 16.47
C MET A 875 -39.26 -28.38 16.09
N SER A 876 -40.40 -28.09 15.47
CA SER A 876 -41.31 -29.05 14.86
C SER A 876 -41.79 -28.53 13.51
N SER A 877 -42.35 -29.42 12.68
CA SER A 877 -43.01 -29.06 11.42
C SER A 877 -44.39 -29.71 11.37
N LEU A 878 -45.37 -28.99 10.82
CA LEU A 878 -46.74 -29.46 10.64
C LEU A 878 -46.95 -30.20 9.30
N LEU A 879 -45.90 -30.40 8.48
CA LEU A 879 -46.01 -31.01 7.16
C LEU A 879 -46.69 -32.38 7.20
N ASN A 880 -46.29 -33.23 8.16
CA ASN A 880 -46.86 -34.58 8.34
C ASN A 880 -48.31 -34.57 8.85
N SER A 881 -48.86 -33.42 9.26
CA SER A 881 -50.28 -33.28 9.61
C SER A 881 -51.19 -33.11 8.40
N ILE A 882 -50.65 -32.84 7.20
CA ILE A 882 -51.43 -32.61 5.97
C ILE A 882 -51.20 -33.78 4.99
N PRO A 883 -52.10 -34.78 4.92
CA PRO A 883 -51.92 -35.94 4.04
C PRO A 883 -51.76 -35.55 2.57
N GLY A 884 -50.68 -36.01 1.94
CA GLY A 884 -50.39 -35.77 0.52
C GLY A 884 -49.67 -34.46 0.20
N ALA A 885 -49.52 -33.53 1.16
CA ALA A 885 -48.72 -32.33 0.95
C ALA A 885 -47.23 -32.65 0.92
N THR A 886 -46.49 -32.04 -0.01
CA THR A 886 -45.01 -32.07 -0.01
C THR A 886 -44.41 -30.74 0.44
N ARG A 887 -45.23 -29.69 0.58
CA ARG A 887 -44.85 -28.37 1.12
C ARG A 887 -46.02 -27.73 1.85
N ILE A 888 -45.72 -27.07 2.97
CA ILE A 888 -46.64 -26.20 3.72
C ILE A 888 -46.04 -24.80 3.88
N ARG A 889 -46.90 -23.80 4.14
CA ARG A 889 -46.54 -22.45 4.58
C ARG A 889 -47.38 -22.05 5.78
N LEU A 890 -46.76 -21.77 6.92
CA LEU A 890 -47.44 -21.29 8.13
C LEU A 890 -47.69 -19.78 8.00
N GLN A 891 -48.92 -19.33 8.26
CA GLN A 891 -49.33 -17.95 8.01
C GLN A 891 -49.51 -17.15 9.30
N ASP A 892 -50.18 -17.74 10.30
CA ASP A 892 -50.41 -17.09 11.60
C ASP A 892 -50.67 -18.10 12.73
N ILE A 893 -50.49 -17.66 13.97
CA ILE A 893 -50.63 -18.46 15.19
C ILE A 893 -51.25 -17.64 16.34
N ASN A 894 -52.31 -18.15 16.96
CA ASN A 894 -52.99 -17.47 18.06
C ASN A 894 -52.48 -17.91 19.46
N ASN A 895 -52.99 -17.30 20.53
CA ASN A 895 -52.57 -17.58 21.90
C ASN A 895 -53.01 -18.97 22.42
N LYS A 896 -53.90 -19.66 21.69
CA LYS A 896 -54.23 -21.08 21.95
C LYS A 896 -53.25 -22.06 21.31
N GLY A 897 -52.34 -21.58 20.46
CA GLY A 897 -51.44 -22.42 19.66
C GLY A 897 -52.11 -23.03 18.44
N GLN A 898 -53.29 -22.55 18.04
CA GLN A 898 -53.93 -22.90 16.77
C GLN A 898 -53.19 -22.17 15.64
N VAL A 899 -53.03 -22.83 14.48
CA VAL A 899 -52.19 -22.34 13.38
C VAL A 899 -52.97 -22.38 12.08
N ILE A 900 -52.91 -21.30 11.30
CA ILE A 900 -53.38 -21.30 9.90
C ILE A 900 -52.21 -21.47 8.94
N LEU A 901 -52.41 -22.28 7.91
CA LEU A 901 -51.37 -22.64 6.94
C LEU A 901 -51.93 -22.90 5.55
N THR A 902 -51.10 -22.80 4.52
CA THR A 902 -51.40 -23.27 3.17
C THR A 902 -50.52 -24.45 2.79
N ALA A 903 -50.94 -25.28 1.83
CA ALA A 903 -50.18 -26.43 1.36
C ALA A 903 -50.32 -26.61 -0.15
N ASN A 904 -49.39 -27.33 -0.78
CA ASN A 904 -49.32 -27.49 -2.24
C ASN A 904 -50.22 -28.62 -2.80
N ILE A 905 -51.44 -28.74 -2.28
CA ILE A 905 -52.47 -29.73 -2.70
C ILE A 905 -53.83 -29.06 -2.88
N ASP A 906 -54.81 -29.78 -3.46
CA ASP A 906 -56.12 -29.26 -3.87
C ASP A 906 -56.78 -28.32 -2.85
N ALA A 907 -57.01 -27.07 -3.26
CA ALA A 907 -57.57 -25.99 -2.45
C ALA A 907 -56.84 -25.73 -1.11
N GLY A 908 -55.53 -25.97 -1.08
CA GLY A 908 -54.70 -26.10 0.12
C GLY A 908 -54.56 -24.85 1.00
N ALA A 909 -55.61 -24.56 1.76
CA ALA A 909 -55.64 -23.69 2.91
C ALA A 909 -56.25 -24.46 4.09
N PHE A 910 -55.61 -24.42 5.26
CA PHE A 910 -55.92 -25.30 6.38
C PHE A 910 -55.86 -24.57 7.72
N PHE A 911 -56.71 -25.00 8.65
CA PHE A 911 -56.68 -24.65 10.06
C PHE A 911 -56.23 -25.88 10.85
N TRP A 912 -55.17 -25.73 11.65
CA TRP A 912 -54.61 -26.76 12.52
C TRP A 912 -54.89 -26.42 13.98
N ASP A 913 -55.47 -27.38 14.71
CA ASP A 913 -55.75 -27.28 16.14
C ASP A 913 -55.38 -28.59 16.83
N ASN A 914 -54.28 -28.59 17.57
CA ASN A 914 -53.83 -29.70 18.42
C ASN A 914 -53.83 -31.08 17.72
N GLY A 915 -53.39 -31.12 16.46
CA GLY A 915 -53.32 -32.33 15.63
C GLY A 915 -54.57 -32.62 14.78
N ILE A 916 -55.66 -31.87 14.97
CA ILE A 916 -56.84 -31.90 14.09
C ILE A 916 -56.62 -30.87 12.97
N VAL A 917 -56.96 -31.25 11.73
CA VAL A 917 -56.82 -30.40 10.54
C VAL A 917 -58.18 -30.23 9.86
N SER A 918 -58.54 -28.98 9.58
CA SER A 918 -59.76 -28.59 8.87
C SER A 918 -59.41 -27.80 7.60
N GLU A 919 -60.04 -28.12 6.47
CA GLU A 919 -59.85 -27.41 5.20
C GLU A 919 -60.61 -26.06 5.19
N ILE A 920 -59.94 -24.98 4.76
CA ILE A 920 -60.51 -23.63 4.60
C ILE A 920 -60.86 -23.42 3.13
N LYS A 921 -61.92 -24.11 2.68
CA LYS A 921 -62.42 -24.07 1.30
C LYS A 921 -63.65 -23.18 1.17
N SER A 922 -63.75 -22.45 0.05
CA SER A 922 -64.98 -21.74 -0.32
C SER A 922 -66.09 -22.72 -0.70
N THR A 923 -67.22 -22.62 -0.01
CA THR A 923 -68.50 -23.21 -0.41
C THR A 923 -69.23 -22.36 -1.46
N VAL A 924 -68.76 -21.14 -1.73
CA VAL A 924 -69.32 -20.24 -2.74
C VAL A 924 -68.74 -20.56 -4.11
N SER A 925 -69.60 -20.94 -5.05
CA SER A 925 -69.20 -21.35 -6.41
C SER A 925 -68.41 -20.26 -7.16
N GLY A 926 -67.33 -20.68 -7.83
CA GLY A 926 -66.45 -19.82 -8.60
C GLY A 926 -65.45 -18.98 -7.80
N TYR A 927 -65.36 -19.19 -6.48
CA TYR A 927 -64.32 -18.61 -5.62
C TYR A 927 -63.36 -19.69 -5.12
N TYR A 928 -62.08 -19.33 -4.99
CA TYR A 928 -61.00 -20.16 -4.45
C TYR A 928 -60.26 -19.38 -3.38
N THR A 929 -59.83 -20.04 -2.31
CA THR A 929 -59.00 -19.42 -1.27
C THR A 929 -57.64 -19.05 -1.86
N GLU A 930 -57.30 -17.75 -1.91
CA GLU A 930 -56.05 -17.26 -2.51
C GLU A 930 -54.96 -17.07 -1.47
N SER A 931 -55.30 -16.52 -0.31
CA SER A 931 -54.36 -16.31 0.79
C SER A 931 -55.09 -16.28 2.14
N LEU A 932 -54.40 -16.72 3.19
CA LEU A 932 -54.79 -16.52 4.59
C LEU A 932 -53.86 -15.45 5.17
N HIS A 933 -54.35 -14.61 6.10
CA HIS A 933 -53.56 -13.49 6.63
C HIS A 933 -53.50 -13.45 8.17
N ALA A 934 -54.61 -13.69 8.87
CA ALA A 934 -54.61 -13.63 10.33
C ALA A 934 -55.67 -14.53 10.99
N LEU A 935 -55.42 -14.90 12.25
CA LEU A 935 -56.23 -15.75 13.11
C LEU A 935 -56.34 -15.14 14.51
N ASN A 936 -57.57 -14.90 15.00
CA ASN A 936 -57.76 -14.43 16.39
C ASN A 936 -57.96 -15.58 17.40
N ASP A 937 -57.96 -15.26 18.69
CA ASP A 937 -58.10 -16.24 19.78
C ASP A 937 -59.51 -16.87 19.85
N SER A 938 -60.49 -16.31 19.15
CA SER A 938 -61.83 -16.90 19.00
C SER A 938 -61.92 -17.96 17.89
N GLY A 939 -60.81 -18.25 17.18
CA GLY A 939 -60.78 -19.18 16.06
C GLY A 939 -61.30 -18.59 14.75
N LEU A 940 -61.40 -17.27 14.64
CA LEU A 940 -61.82 -16.59 13.42
C LEU A 940 -60.62 -16.34 12.52
N VAL A 941 -60.68 -16.86 11.30
CA VAL A 941 -59.64 -16.69 10.27
C VAL A 941 -60.07 -15.63 9.28
N VAL A 942 -59.16 -14.75 8.89
CA VAL A 942 -59.34 -13.83 7.76
C VAL A 942 -58.35 -14.10 6.64
N GLY A 943 -58.84 -13.93 5.42
CA GLY A 943 -58.07 -14.17 4.21
C GLY A 943 -58.74 -13.55 3.00
N ASN A 944 -58.25 -13.88 1.81
CA ASN A 944 -58.78 -13.40 0.54
C ASN A 944 -59.21 -14.57 -0.36
N LEU A 945 -60.39 -14.45 -0.97
CA LEU A 945 -60.86 -15.32 -2.04
C LEU A 945 -60.61 -14.68 -3.39
N ARG A 946 -60.16 -15.48 -4.35
CA ARG A 946 -60.07 -15.10 -5.76
C ARG A 946 -61.18 -15.75 -6.57
N ARG A 947 -61.87 -14.94 -7.37
CA ARG A 947 -62.69 -15.39 -8.50
C ARG A 947 -61.95 -15.07 -9.79
N ASN A 948 -61.89 -16.02 -10.73
CA ASN A 948 -61.12 -15.88 -11.97
C ASN A 948 -61.86 -15.16 -13.11
N ASN A 949 -63.20 -15.10 -13.08
CA ASN A 949 -63.98 -14.46 -14.14
C ASN A 949 -65.24 -13.78 -13.56
N PRO A 950 -65.33 -12.43 -13.54
CA PRO A 950 -64.21 -11.50 -13.72
C PRO A 950 -63.15 -11.68 -12.61
N LEU A 951 -61.89 -11.35 -12.90
CA LEU A 951 -60.81 -11.42 -11.91
C LEU A 951 -61.08 -10.42 -10.77
N THR A 952 -61.47 -10.94 -9.61
CA THR A 952 -61.87 -10.15 -8.43
C THR A 952 -61.40 -10.82 -7.14
N ILE A 953 -60.87 -10.03 -6.22
CA ILE A 953 -60.39 -10.46 -4.91
C ILE A 953 -61.30 -9.92 -3.81
N ASN A 954 -61.75 -10.82 -2.94
CA ASN A 954 -62.69 -10.52 -1.86
C ASN A 954 -62.18 -11.07 -0.53
N ALA A 955 -61.96 -10.18 0.42
CA ALA A 955 -61.74 -10.51 1.82
C ALA A 955 -62.88 -11.39 2.37
N PHE A 956 -62.52 -12.35 3.22
CA PHE A 956 -63.47 -13.22 3.90
C PHE A 956 -63.13 -13.39 5.37
N ILE A 957 -64.14 -13.80 6.14
CA ILE A 957 -63.99 -14.38 7.48
C ILE A 957 -64.48 -15.83 7.46
N TRP A 958 -63.70 -16.74 8.04
CA TRP A 958 -64.02 -18.17 8.17
C TRP A 958 -64.10 -18.58 9.64
N ARG A 959 -65.02 -19.51 9.89
CA ARG A 959 -65.16 -20.24 11.15
C ARG A 959 -65.93 -21.53 10.91
N ASP A 960 -65.53 -22.63 11.56
CA ASP A 960 -66.34 -23.86 11.63
C ASP A 960 -66.88 -24.32 10.25
N SER A 961 -65.99 -24.35 9.24
CA SER A 961 -66.28 -24.69 7.83
C SER A 961 -67.16 -23.70 7.04
N ILE A 962 -67.55 -22.56 7.60
CA ILE A 962 -68.36 -21.52 6.95
C ILE A 962 -67.47 -20.34 6.55
N ILE A 963 -67.46 -20.00 5.25
CA ILE A 963 -66.89 -18.74 4.74
C ILE A 963 -67.98 -17.69 4.57
N LYS A 964 -67.76 -16.49 5.12
CA LYS A 964 -68.54 -15.27 4.86
C LYS A 964 -67.66 -14.23 4.16
N ILE A 965 -68.06 -13.84 2.95
CA ILE A 965 -67.40 -12.77 2.19
C ILE A 965 -67.76 -11.40 2.80
N LEU A 966 -66.79 -10.49 2.92
CA LEU A 966 -67.01 -9.11 3.37
C LEU A 966 -67.66 -8.28 2.26
N PRO A 967 -68.54 -7.31 2.57
CA PRO A 967 -69.16 -6.47 1.56
C PRO A 967 -68.14 -5.53 0.92
N LEU A 968 -68.07 -5.50 -0.42
CA LEU A 968 -67.24 -4.57 -1.17
C LEU A 968 -67.95 -3.21 -1.29
N PRO A 969 -67.38 -2.09 -0.80
CA PRO A 969 -68.00 -0.77 -0.94
C PRO A 969 -68.07 -0.29 -2.40
N THR A 970 -69.10 0.51 -2.70
CA THR A 970 -69.34 1.04 -4.05
C THR A 970 -68.14 1.82 -4.59
N GLY A 971 -67.72 1.53 -5.83
CA GLY A 971 -66.64 2.23 -6.51
C GLY A 971 -65.24 1.68 -6.26
N TYR A 972 -65.11 0.55 -5.55
CA TYR A 972 -63.89 -0.25 -5.44
C TYR A 972 -63.98 -1.52 -6.30
N ARG A 973 -62.83 -2.10 -6.64
CA ARG A 973 -62.75 -3.34 -7.44
C ARG A 973 -62.56 -4.57 -6.56
N ASP A 974 -61.62 -4.47 -5.61
CA ASP A 974 -61.18 -5.56 -4.76
C ASP A 974 -61.08 -5.10 -3.29
N ILE A 975 -61.21 -6.04 -2.37
CA ILE A 975 -61.06 -5.85 -0.92
C ILE A 975 -60.15 -6.93 -0.35
N TYR A 976 -59.15 -6.53 0.44
CA TYR A 976 -58.12 -7.41 1.00
C TYR A 976 -58.05 -7.29 2.53
N ALA A 977 -58.12 -8.41 3.24
CA ALA A 977 -57.88 -8.47 4.68
C ALA A 977 -56.37 -8.64 4.99
N ARG A 978 -55.94 -8.09 6.12
CA ARG A 978 -54.58 -8.18 6.68
C ARG A 978 -54.56 -8.71 8.11
N HIS A 979 -55.45 -8.21 8.97
CA HIS A 979 -55.45 -8.54 10.40
C HIS A 979 -56.86 -8.52 11.00
N ILE A 980 -57.06 -9.26 12.08
CA ILE A 980 -58.32 -9.33 12.84
C ILE A 980 -58.02 -9.28 14.35
N ASN A 981 -58.73 -8.45 15.12
CA ASN A 981 -58.61 -8.43 16.58
C ASN A 981 -59.60 -9.41 17.26
N ASN A 982 -59.51 -9.57 18.58
CA ASN A 982 -60.45 -10.41 19.34
C ASN A 982 -61.86 -9.80 19.46
N LYS A 983 -62.04 -8.50 19.16
CA LYS A 983 -63.36 -7.87 18.98
C LYS A 983 -64.03 -8.16 17.63
N LYS A 984 -63.34 -8.85 16.71
CA LYS A 984 -63.77 -9.20 15.34
C LYS A 984 -63.71 -8.05 14.34
N ASP A 985 -63.05 -6.95 14.69
CA ASP A 985 -62.72 -5.88 13.76
C ASP A 985 -61.63 -6.39 12.80
N ILE A 986 -61.81 -6.17 11.50
CA ILE A 986 -60.86 -6.62 10.47
C ILE A 986 -60.28 -5.38 9.78
N VAL A 987 -58.97 -5.35 9.57
CA VAL A 987 -58.31 -4.28 8.80
C VAL A 987 -57.59 -4.84 7.59
N GLY A 988 -57.37 -3.96 6.61
CA GLY A 988 -56.58 -4.23 5.41
C GLY A 988 -56.69 -3.08 4.42
N TYR A 989 -56.94 -3.37 3.15
CA TYR A 989 -57.08 -2.33 2.13
C TYR A 989 -58.12 -2.65 1.05
N LEU A 990 -58.67 -1.57 0.49
CA LEU A 990 -59.51 -1.54 -0.70
C LEU A 990 -58.67 -1.10 -1.89
N MET A 991 -58.90 -1.73 -3.05
CA MET A 991 -58.23 -1.36 -4.29
C MET A 991 -59.23 -0.80 -5.30
N LYS A 992 -58.94 0.38 -5.82
CA LYS A 992 -59.77 1.10 -6.80
C LYS A 992 -59.01 1.27 -8.11
N GLN A 993 -59.65 0.92 -9.23
CA GLN A 993 -59.07 1.12 -10.56
C GLN A 993 -59.17 2.61 -10.94
N THR A 994 -58.08 3.18 -11.45
CA THR A 994 -58.02 4.60 -11.87
C THR A 994 -58.32 4.74 -13.37
N ALA A 995 -58.72 5.94 -13.78
CA ALA A 995 -59.09 6.21 -15.18
C ALA A 995 -57.95 5.97 -16.20
N GLY A 996 -56.69 5.97 -15.75
CA GLY A 996 -55.52 5.62 -16.55
C GLY A 996 -55.14 4.14 -16.56
N GLY A 997 -55.99 3.25 -16.00
CA GLY A 997 -55.74 1.81 -15.95
C GLY A 997 -54.86 1.33 -14.78
N GLY A 998 -54.38 2.25 -13.93
CA GLY A 998 -53.65 1.92 -12.70
C GLY A 998 -54.56 1.61 -11.51
N PHE A 999 -53.97 1.50 -10.32
CA PHE A 999 -54.69 1.25 -9.07
C PHE A 999 -54.34 2.26 -7.98
N SER A 1000 -55.32 2.58 -7.13
CA SER A 1000 -55.14 3.30 -5.87
C SER A 1000 -55.57 2.41 -4.69
N TYR A 1001 -54.84 2.53 -3.58
CA TYR A 1001 -54.99 1.71 -2.39
C TYR A 1001 -55.47 2.57 -1.23
N HIS A 1002 -56.45 2.07 -0.47
CA HIS A 1002 -57.10 2.80 0.60
C HIS A 1002 -57.25 1.87 1.80
N GLY A 1003 -56.68 2.22 2.96
CA GLY A 1003 -56.81 1.41 4.16
C GLY A 1003 -58.27 1.26 4.57
N MET A 1004 -58.64 0.09 5.09
CA MET A 1004 -60.04 -0.21 5.42
C MET A 1004 -60.20 -0.84 6.80
N LEU A 1005 -61.39 -0.62 7.37
CA LEU A 1005 -61.86 -1.19 8.63
C LEU A 1005 -63.22 -1.84 8.39
N TYR A 1006 -63.34 -3.12 8.71
CA TYR A 1006 -64.61 -3.82 8.88
C TYR A 1006 -65.00 -3.77 10.35
N HIS A 1007 -66.17 -3.19 10.63
CA HIS A 1007 -66.74 -3.06 11.97
C HIS A 1007 -68.26 -3.19 11.88
N ASP A 1008 -68.88 -3.90 12.82
CA ASP A 1008 -70.34 -4.12 12.92
C ASP A 1008 -71.06 -4.44 11.59
N GLY A 1009 -70.42 -5.28 10.76
CA GLY A 1009 -70.98 -5.76 9.50
C GLY A 1009 -70.71 -4.89 8.28
N SER A 1010 -70.16 -3.68 8.45
CA SER A 1010 -69.89 -2.70 7.39
C SER A 1010 -68.39 -2.52 7.14
N VAL A 1011 -68.01 -2.16 5.91
CA VAL A 1011 -66.62 -1.81 5.55
C VAL A 1011 -66.51 -0.30 5.34
N TYR A 1012 -65.57 0.32 6.04
CA TYR A 1012 -65.28 1.75 6.02
C TYR A 1012 -63.91 2.02 5.37
N ASN A 1013 -63.82 3.05 4.53
CA ASN A 1013 -62.57 3.60 4.04
C ASN A 1013 -61.94 4.49 5.11
N LEU A 1014 -60.77 4.13 5.63
CA LEU A 1014 -60.11 4.88 6.71
C LEU A 1014 -59.74 6.31 6.29
N ASN A 1015 -59.59 6.60 4.99
CA ASN A 1015 -59.35 7.97 4.51
C ASN A 1015 -60.55 8.91 4.72
N GLU A 1016 -61.77 8.38 4.83
CA GLU A 1016 -62.96 9.18 5.16
C GLU A 1016 -63.04 9.48 6.67
N LEU A 1017 -62.35 8.69 7.49
CA LEU A 1017 -62.36 8.76 8.96
C LEU A 1017 -61.16 9.51 9.57
N ILE A 1018 -60.23 10.04 8.75
CA ILE A 1018 -59.08 10.86 9.19
C ILE A 1018 -59.27 12.36 8.89
N PRO A 1019 -58.58 13.30 9.57
CA PRO A 1019 -58.97 14.71 9.57
C PRO A 1019 -58.70 15.47 8.25
N ASP A 1020 -57.53 15.29 7.64
CA ASP A 1020 -57.13 15.90 6.35
C ASP A 1020 -56.61 14.85 5.34
N PRO A 1021 -57.51 14.12 4.65
CA PRO A 1021 -57.13 13.11 3.65
C PRO A 1021 -56.51 13.69 2.36
N ALA A 1022 -56.51 15.01 2.19
CA ALA A 1022 -55.86 15.65 1.04
C ALA A 1022 -54.35 15.81 1.25
N ARG A 1023 -53.87 15.80 2.49
CA ARG A 1023 -52.44 15.92 2.85
C ARG A 1023 -51.83 14.63 3.41
N CYS A 1024 -52.67 13.77 3.98
CA CYS A 1024 -52.27 12.45 4.49
C CYS A 1024 -53.23 11.37 4.01
N THR A 1025 -52.75 10.39 3.24
CA THR A 1025 -53.56 9.21 2.89
C THR A 1025 -53.09 7.99 3.68
N PHE A 1026 -54.01 7.15 4.12
CA PHE A 1026 -53.76 5.86 4.74
C PHE A 1026 -54.08 4.77 3.70
N ASN A 1027 -53.08 4.00 3.30
CA ASN A 1027 -53.14 3.19 2.07
C ASN A 1027 -53.29 1.68 2.35
N ASP A 1028 -52.63 1.18 3.39
CA ASP A 1028 -52.67 -0.22 3.82
C ASP A 1028 -52.69 -0.30 5.35
N ALA A 1029 -53.69 -0.97 5.91
CA ALA A 1029 -53.84 -1.17 7.35
C ALA A 1029 -53.28 -2.55 7.73
N ALA A 1030 -52.09 -2.58 8.33
CA ALA A 1030 -51.33 -3.80 8.57
C ALA A 1030 -51.78 -4.57 9.83
N GLY A 1031 -52.19 -3.87 10.88
CA GLY A 1031 -52.56 -4.47 12.17
C GLY A 1031 -53.57 -3.64 12.96
N ILE A 1032 -54.34 -4.31 13.82
CA ILE A 1032 -55.33 -3.69 14.72
C ILE A 1032 -55.32 -4.43 16.07
N ASN A 1033 -55.28 -3.69 17.18
CA ASN A 1033 -55.33 -4.27 18.52
C ASN A 1033 -56.75 -4.21 19.13
N ASN A 1034 -56.95 -4.79 20.32
CA ASN A 1034 -58.26 -4.83 20.98
C ASN A 1034 -58.69 -3.48 21.58
N HIS A 1035 -57.80 -2.49 21.63
CA HIS A 1035 -58.16 -1.10 21.91
C HIS A 1035 -58.66 -0.34 20.66
N GLY A 1036 -58.59 -0.94 19.47
CA GLY A 1036 -59.02 -0.31 18.21
C GLY A 1036 -57.99 0.63 17.59
N LEU A 1037 -56.73 0.61 18.07
CA LEU A 1037 -55.62 1.30 17.42
C LEU A 1037 -55.21 0.52 16.17
N ILE A 1038 -54.99 1.22 15.06
CA ILE A 1038 -54.67 0.63 13.75
C ILE A 1038 -53.29 1.10 13.32
N ILE A 1039 -52.36 0.17 13.11
CA ILE A 1039 -51.05 0.43 12.48
C ILE A 1039 -51.14 0.15 10.99
N GLY A 1040 -50.53 1.02 10.19
CA GLY A 1040 -50.42 0.81 8.76
C GLY A 1040 -49.41 1.72 8.09
N THR A 1041 -49.51 1.78 6.77
CA THR A 1041 -48.63 2.56 5.90
C THR A 1041 -49.46 3.49 5.03
N GLY A 1042 -49.00 4.74 4.92
CA GLY A 1042 -49.66 5.80 4.17
C GLY A 1042 -48.68 6.75 3.50
N MET A 1043 -49.19 7.85 2.95
CA MET A 1043 -48.39 8.94 2.40
C MET A 1043 -48.65 10.22 3.18
N ILE A 1044 -47.58 10.93 3.53
CA ILE A 1044 -47.64 12.28 4.10
C ILE A 1044 -46.77 13.17 3.21
N ASN A 1045 -47.34 14.23 2.63
CA ASN A 1045 -46.66 15.12 1.68
C ASN A 1045 -45.98 14.39 0.49
N GLY A 1046 -46.50 13.24 0.07
CA GLY A 1046 -45.96 12.43 -1.03
C GLY A 1046 -44.86 11.43 -0.64
N GLU A 1047 -44.45 11.39 0.63
CA GLU A 1047 -43.49 10.40 1.14
C GLU A 1047 -44.18 9.29 1.93
N THR A 1048 -43.70 8.05 1.80
CA THR A 1048 -44.26 6.88 2.51
C THR A 1048 -43.94 6.92 4.01
N ARG A 1049 -44.94 6.67 4.86
CA ARG A 1049 -44.86 6.75 6.32
C ARG A 1049 -45.57 5.59 7.01
N ALA A 1050 -44.97 5.10 8.09
CA ALA A 1050 -45.65 4.30 9.10
C ALA A 1050 -46.55 5.20 9.95
N MET A 1051 -47.83 4.85 10.04
CA MET A 1051 -48.86 5.69 10.66
C MET A 1051 -49.70 4.86 11.63
N LEU A 1052 -49.91 5.38 12.83
CA LEU A 1052 -50.77 4.80 13.87
C LEU A 1052 -52.04 5.62 13.99
N LEU A 1053 -53.19 5.04 13.65
CA LEU A 1053 -54.50 5.64 13.85
C LEU A 1053 -55.00 5.31 15.25
N VAL A 1054 -55.36 6.34 16.02
CA VAL A 1054 -55.97 6.21 17.34
C VAL A 1054 -57.45 6.60 17.22
N PRO A 1055 -58.39 5.74 17.64
CA PRO A 1055 -59.83 6.00 17.49
C PRO A 1055 -60.26 7.25 18.28
N PRO A 1056 -61.30 7.98 17.82
CA PRO A 1056 -61.89 9.05 18.61
C PRO A 1056 -62.68 8.49 19.79
N ASP A 1057 -62.73 9.23 20.89
CA ASP A 1057 -63.45 8.84 22.11
C ASP A 1057 -64.97 8.66 21.91
N ASP A 1058 -65.55 9.25 20.86
CA ASP A 1058 -67.00 9.28 20.55
C ASP A 1058 -67.39 8.50 19.27
N LEU A 1059 -66.92 7.26 19.10
CA LEU A 1059 -67.57 6.34 18.13
C LEU A 1059 -68.97 5.92 18.65
N PRO A 1060 -69.99 5.72 17.78
CA PRO A 1060 -71.39 5.67 18.22
C PRO A 1060 -71.73 4.56 19.24
N THR A 1061 -71.90 4.98 20.51
CA THR A 1061 -72.65 4.31 21.60
C THR A 1061 -72.73 2.78 21.57
N GLY A 1062 -71.59 2.11 21.70
CA GLY A 1062 -71.51 0.67 21.96
C GLY A 1062 -70.34 0.24 22.86
N ILE A 1063 -69.25 1.02 22.87
CA ILE A 1063 -68.03 0.72 23.62
C ILE A 1063 -68.01 1.54 24.90
N ARG A 1064 -68.30 0.90 26.04
CA ARG A 1064 -67.96 1.44 27.37
C ARG A 1064 -66.81 0.61 27.94
N PRO A 1065 -65.55 1.05 27.83
CA PRO A 1065 -64.51 0.52 28.69
C PRO A 1065 -64.83 0.98 30.11
N GLU A 1066 -64.96 0.06 31.06
CA GLU A 1066 -64.83 0.47 32.45
C GLU A 1066 -63.43 1.08 32.65
N LYS A 1067 -63.32 2.12 33.48
CA LYS A 1067 -62.03 2.58 33.99
C LYS A 1067 -61.51 1.56 35.01
N THR A 1068 -61.16 0.36 34.56
CA THR A 1068 -60.33 -0.57 35.33
C THR A 1068 -58.94 0.05 35.44
N LYS A 1069 -58.70 0.64 36.62
CA LYS A 1069 -57.38 1.07 37.07
C LYS A 1069 -56.44 -0.14 36.96
N ALA A 1070 -55.55 -0.13 35.97
CA ALA A 1070 -54.68 -1.27 35.71
C ALA A 1070 -53.84 -1.58 36.97
N ASN A 1071 -53.94 -2.82 37.46
CA ASN A 1071 -53.06 -3.31 38.50
C ASN A 1071 -51.67 -3.53 37.89
N VAL A 1072 -50.88 -2.46 37.83
CA VAL A 1072 -49.46 -2.54 37.46
C VAL A 1072 -48.75 -3.33 38.55
N HIS A 1073 -48.42 -4.59 38.26
CA HIS A 1073 -47.63 -5.42 39.15
C HIS A 1073 -46.24 -4.82 39.30
N LEU A 1074 -45.95 -4.31 40.49
CA LEU A 1074 -44.69 -3.66 40.81
C LEU A 1074 -43.58 -4.68 41.05
N LEU A 1075 -43.89 -5.87 41.59
CA LEU A 1075 -42.86 -6.82 42.03
C LEU A 1075 -42.69 -7.99 41.06
N GLY A 1076 -41.51 -8.10 40.44
CA GLY A 1076 -41.16 -9.23 39.56
C GLY A 1076 -40.70 -10.48 40.32
N GLN A 1077 -40.54 -11.60 39.61
CA GLN A 1077 -40.04 -12.84 40.22
C GLN A 1077 -38.51 -12.80 40.29
N ASN A 1078 -37.93 -13.13 41.46
CA ASN A 1078 -36.49 -13.19 41.63
C ASN A 1078 -35.83 -14.24 40.71
N PHE A 1079 -34.63 -13.95 40.22
CA PHE A 1079 -33.86 -14.84 39.35
C PHE A 1079 -32.38 -14.95 39.78
N PRO A 1080 -31.79 -16.16 39.82
CA PRO A 1080 -32.47 -17.45 39.67
C PRO A 1080 -33.42 -17.73 40.85
N ASN A 1081 -34.43 -18.58 40.62
CA ASN A 1081 -35.29 -19.15 41.65
C ASN A 1081 -35.64 -20.60 41.24
N PRO A 1082 -35.13 -21.64 41.91
CA PRO A 1082 -34.35 -21.59 43.16
C PRO A 1082 -32.93 -21.01 42.98
N PHE A 1083 -32.31 -20.57 44.06
CA PHE A 1083 -30.93 -20.02 44.07
C PHE A 1083 -30.08 -20.63 45.18
N LYS A 1084 -28.74 -20.52 45.08
CA LYS A 1084 -27.80 -21.12 46.06
C LYS A 1084 -27.12 -20.13 47.02
N SER A 1085 -26.77 -18.93 46.54
CA SER A 1085 -25.97 -17.96 47.30
C SER A 1085 -26.52 -16.54 47.15
N SER A 1086 -26.81 -16.11 45.92
CA SER A 1086 -27.49 -14.85 45.63
C SER A 1086 -28.56 -14.98 44.55
N THR A 1087 -29.49 -14.03 44.56
CA THR A 1087 -30.58 -13.89 43.58
C THR A 1087 -30.93 -12.42 43.41
N THR A 1088 -31.38 -12.03 42.22
CA THR A 1088 -31.79 -10.66 41.91
C THR A 1088 -33.31 -10.56 41.94
N ILE A 1089 -33.85 -9.60 42.69
CA ILE A 1089 -35.28 -9.28 42.75
C ILE A 1089 -35.55 -8.07 41.85
N PRO A 1090 -36.20 -8.24 40.68
CA PRO A 1090 -36.66 -7.13 39.85
C PRO A 1090 -37.97 -6.52 40.40
N TYR A 1091 -38.13 -5.21 40.28
CA TYR A 1091 -39.37 -4.48 40.51
C TYR A 1091 -39.45 -3.21 39.68
N PHE A 1092 -40.67 -2.82 39.29
CA PHE A 1092 -40.95 -1.61 38.51
C PHE A 1092 -41.62 -0.55 39.38
N LEU A 1093 -41.29 0.73 39.14
CA LEU A 1093 -41.92 1.88 39.80
C LEU A 1093 -42.55 2.80 38.72
N PRO A 1094 -43.89 3.02 38.71
CA PRO A 1094 -44.53 3.88 37.71
C PRO A 1094 -44.21 5.36 37.90
N GLU A 1095 -43.85 5.77 39.12
CA GLU A 1095 -43.50 7.13 39.51
C GLU A 1095 -42.37 7.12 40.55
N ALA A 1096 -41.78 8.29 40.83
CA ALA A 1096 -40.75 8.40 41.86
C ALA A 1096 -41.37 8.34 43.26
N VAL A 1097 -41.02 7.32 44.05
CA VAL A 1097 -41.70 7.00 45.31
C VAL A 1097 -40.73 6.42 46.34
N HIS A 1098 -41.09 6.48 47.62
CA HIS A 1098 -40.34 5.82 48.68
C HIS A 1098 -40.59 4.31 48.61
N VAL A 1099 -39.51 3.54 48.56
CA VAL A 1099 -39.52 2.09 48.38
C VAL A 1099 -38.80 1.41 49.53
N ARG A 1100 -39.52 0.48 50.19
CA ARG A 1100 -38.95 -0.47 51.14
C ARG A 1100 -39.11 -1.90 50.60
N LEU A 1101 -37.99 -2.57 50.32
CA LEU A 1101 -37.97 -3.98 49.90
C LEU A 1101 -37.31 -4.84 50.97
N THR A 1102 -38.04 -5.83 51.47
CA THR A 1102 -37.67 -6.58 52.68
C THR A 1102 -37.81 -8.10 52.47
N ILE A 1103 -36.82 -8.88 52.90
CA ILE A 1103 -36.89 -10.35 53.00
C ILE A 1103 -37.49 -10.75 54.35
N ILE A 1104 -38.44 -11.66 54.34
CA ILE A 1104 -39.09 -12.24 55.53
C ILE A 1104 -39.07 -13.78 55.50
N ASP A 1105 -39.08 -14.42 56.67
CA ASP A 1105 -39.17 -15.88 56.79
C ASP A 1105 -40.62 -16.40 56.76
N MET A 1106 -40.80 -17.73 56.85
CA MET A 1106 -42.15 -18.35 56.89
C MET A 1106 -42.98 -17.99 58.13
N MET A 1107 -42.37 -17.40 59.17
CA MET A 1107 -43.07 -16.88 60.35
C MET A 1107 -43.40 -15.37 60.22
N GLY A 1108 -43.08 -14.76 59.07
CA GLY A 1108 -43.27 -13.34 58.82
C GLY A 1108 -42.24 -12.43 59.49
N ARG A 1109 -41.15 -12.98 60.04
CA ARG A 1109 -40.11 -12.18 60.70
C ARG A 1109 -39.20 -11.53 59.65
N GLU A 1110 -38.89 -10.26 59.84
CA GLU A 1110 -37.94 -9.52 58.99
C GLU A 1110 -36.53 -10.13 59.12
N VAL A 1111 -36.00 -10.61 57.99
CA VAL A 1111 -34.68 -11.26 57.89
C VAL A 1111 -33.62 -10.27 57.39
N ARG A 1112 -33.98 -9.41 56.42
CA ARG A 1112 -33.08 -8.39 55.84
C ARG A 1112 -33.87 -7.35 55.04
N ILE A 1113 -33.54 -6.07 55.21
CA ILE A 1113 -33.95 -5.01 54.27
C ILE A 1113 -32.94 -4.94 53.11
N LEU A 1114 -33.42 -4.82 51.88
CA LEU A 1114 -32.60 -4.69 50.67
C LEU A 1114 -32.54 -3.24 50.15
N THR A 1115 -33.61 -2.46 50.34
CA THR A 1115 -33.62 -1.00 50.18
C THR A 1115 -34.74 -0.40 51.04
N ASP A 1116 -34.56 0.85 51.47
CA ASP A 1116 -35.54 1.68 52.22
C ASP A 1116 -35.27 3.17 51.93
N GLU A 1117 -35.51 3.61 50.68
CA GLU A 1117 -35.09 4.93 50.18
C GLU A 1117 -36.07 5.53 49.14
N MET A 1118 -35.91 6.81 48.78
CA MET A 1118 -36.64 7.41 47.65
C MET A 1118 -36.01 6.95 46.34
N GLN A 1119 -36.77 6.25 45.50
CA GLN A 1119 -36.29 5.76 44.21
C GLN A 1119 -37.07 6.38 43.03
N PRO A 1120 -36.42 6.69 41.89
CA PRO A 1120 -37.11 7.23 40.72
C PRO A 1120 -37.99 6.17 40.05
N ALA A 1121 -38.91 6.61 39.18
CA ALA A 1121 -39.66 5.74 38.27
C ALA A 1121 -38.74 4.86 37.38
N GLY A 1122 -39.28 3.76 36.86
CA GLY A 1122 -38.61 2.78 36.01
C GLY A 1122 -38.24 1.49 36.74
N ASP A 1123 -37.54 0.60 36.04
CA ASP A 1123 -37.10 -0.70 36.55
C ASP A 1123 -35.99 -0.59 37.58
N ARG A 1124 -36.05 -1.49 38.57
CA ARG A 1124 -35.15 -1.58 39.72
C ARG A 1124 -34.82 -3.03 39.98
N TYR A 1125 -33.63 -3.26 40.51
CA TYR A 1125 -33.11 -4.59 40.81
C TYR A 1125 -32.43 -4.54 42.17
N ALA A 1126 -32.80 -5.44 43.08
CA ALA A 1126 -32.13 -5.61 44.36
C ALA A 1126 -31.43 -6.98 44.42
N GLU A 1127 -30.12 -7.00 44.68
CA GLU A 1127 -29.40 -8.25 44.92
C GLU A 1127 -29.65 -8.72 46.36
N PHE A 1128 -30.13 -9.95 46.53
CA PHE A 1128 -30.20 -10.62 47.82
C PHE A 1128 -29.11 -11.69 47.92
N ARG A 1129 -28.20 -11.54 48.87
CA ARG A 1129 -27.20 -12.56 49.26
C ARG A 1129 -27.63 -13.26 50.54
N ALA A 1130 -27.89 -14.57 50.47
CA ALA A 1130 -28.42 -15.37 51.57
C ALA A 1130 -27.33 -15.94 52.50
N GLU A 1131 -26.30 -15.13 52.77
CA GLU A 1131 -25.19 -15.47 53.66
C GLU A 1131 -25.71 -15.82 55.06
N ASN A 1132 -25.31 -16.97 55.58
CA ASN A 1132 -25.70 -17.54 56.88
C ASN A 1132 -27.18 -17.92 57.08
N LEU A 1133 -28.02 -17.90 56.04
CA LEU A 1133 -29.42 -18.37 56.14
C LEU A 1133 -29.57 -19.87 55.88
N PRO A 1134 -30.47 -20.60 56.58
CA PRO A 1134 -30.76 -22.01 56.28
C PRO A 1134 -31.51 -22.16 54.95
N GLY A 1135 -31.30 -23.27 54.24
CA GLY A 1135 -32.05 -23.58 53.02
C GLY A 1135 -33.56 -23.72 53.31
N GLY A 1136 -34.40 -23.21 52.41
CA GLY A 1136 -35.84 -23.14 52.63
C GLY A 1136 -36.56 -22.05 51.83
N ILE A 1137 -37.85 -21.91 52.10
CA ILE A 1137 -38.72 -20.90 51.49
C ILE A 1137 -38.65 -19.61 52.32
N TYR A 1138 -38.47 -18.49 51.63
CA TYR A 1138 -38.60 -17.14 52.17
C TYR A 1138 -39.54 -16.33 51.29
N PHE A 1139 -39.96 -15.17 51.77
CA PHE A 1139 -40.72 -14.21 50.98
C PHE A 1139 -39.98 -12.88 50.91
N TYR A 1140 -40.30 -12.08 49.90
CA TYR A 1140 -39.84 -10.71 49.78
C TYR A 1140 -41.05 -9.80 49.54
N CYS A 1141 -41.09 -8.73 50.31
CA CYS A 1141 -42.18 -7.77 50.38
C CYS A 1141 -41.67 -6.41 49.88
N LEU A 1142 -42.26 -5.92 48.80
CA LEU A 1142 -42.05 -4.57 48.26
C LEU A 1142 -43.18 -3.68 48.76
N LYS A 1143 -42.84 -2.57 49.41
CA LYS A 1143 -43.76 -1.48 49.73
C LYS A 1143 -43.33 -0.22 49.00
N ALA A 1144 -44.19 0.28 48.11
CA ALA A 1144 -43.94 1.46 47.28
C ALA A 1144 -45.16 2.38 47.33
N GLY A 1145 -45.07 3.45 48.12
CA GLY A 1145 -46.23 4.33 48.39
C GLY A 1145 -47.37 3.58 49.10
N ILE A 1146 -48.54 3.52 48.47
CA ILE A 1146 -49.71 2.76 48.97
C ILE A 1146 -49.71 1.29 48.55
N SER A 1147 -48.89 0.90 47.57
CA SER A 1147 -48.85 -0.47 47.04
C SER A 1147 -47.95 -1.35 47.89
N THR A 1148 -48.40 -2.57 48.18
CA THR A 1148 -47.62 -3.61 48.87
C THR A 1148 -47.78 -4.93 48.13
N GLU A 1149 -46.68 -5.50 47.66
CA GLU A 1149 -46.65 -6.79 46.94
C GLU A 1149 -45.66 -7.76 47.61
N VAL A 1150 -45.99 -9.05 47.60
CA VAL A 1150 -45.18 -10.11 48.23
C VAL A 1150 -45.01 -11.27 47.25
N LYS A 1151 -43.78 -11.75 47.09
CA LYS A 1151 -43.46 -12.95 46.30
C LYS A 1151 -42.54 -13.91 47.07
N ARG A 1152 -42.51 -15.18 46.64
CA ARG A 1152 -41.73 -16.26 47.27
C ARG A 1152 -40.38 -16.46 46.58
N LEU A 1153 -39.33 -16.78 47.34
CA LEU A 1153 -38.03 -17.24 46.85
C LEU A 1153 -37.58 -18.51 47.59
N LEU A 1154 -36.92 -19.43 46.88
CA LEU A 1154 -36.47 -20.72 47.39
C LEU A 1154 -34.94 -20.79 47.39
N LEU A 1155 -34.35 -20.84 48.58
CA LEU A 1155 -32.92 -21.02 48.80
C LEU A 1155 -32.60 -22.52 48.88
N LEU A 1156 -31.82 -23.02 47.92
CA LEU A 1156 -31.19 -24.34 47.96
C LEU A 1156 -29.84 -24.23 48.65
N LYS A 1157 -29.56 -25.13 49.60
CA LYS A 1157 -28.30 -25.19 50.32
C LYS A 1157 -27.72 -26.60 50.24
#